data_AF-A0A564ZMP7-F1
#
_entry.id   AF-A0A564ZMP7-F1
#
_cell.length_a   1.000
_cell.length_b   1.000
_cell.length_c   1.000
_cell.angle_alpha   90.00
_cell.angle_beta   90.00
_cell.angle_gamma   90.00
#
_symmetry.space_group_name_H-M   'P 1'
#
loop_
_entity.id
_entity.type
_entity.pdbx_description
1 polymer ?
#
loop_
_entity_poly.entity_id
_entity_poly.type
_entity_poly.pdbx_seq_one_letter_code
_entity_poly.pdbx_strand_id
1 'polypeptide(L)'
;MAAVTLLLNVAAVGCGMAISQSATGVLTDTGSSQRVPAYQPSAGELTETGDSLRVLIYNTYLLPRIVLCTWDPICHLLDANFQSRAEQLGTAVAEVNEKYNIVAFNEVWAEDARDILEKRLGGTYPSYVKYISTSGPDMIKLKKNWGFLGGNFEDSGLMLFSKLPFKVLPFVKDDYKATDVKPRRIYKRLAFKEFYACAFAFADCRAAKGVALVQVEWPSKGSLNVLFTHTQADRGDVMQPEVRKKQLADMQDIVETTLGKTFASWTDTEKLVALGDLNIDGLGGVSQVLGLPADFLADATQEWVERVKAPAQAGVTPLYDSWAETTSPLDRGPTRYNKNERLDYILVSRPIADADAGQSMNDNNGEIPLAGTDPPVTCVQHIWIPQELEGLSNHRPVAADINLFAPQCNPRLAQKVSGADLGTLVQGLQTTPWQHHELKHRGSMQWFRLEAPGTYAIAITGINAADTPLLDYEIYSRDNLSVPLAGAYQLEKTKIAACGTGVPVGDTIALKGATSESRCSLVDAQKFVLPAGPHYVRVFSRQRTWRGRYAIAFYRFNCTARDDACDLLPNSPQEFAFLSGKPLNAEDAAWFRVRIRDQADSGKAQSLKFFSRSVSGAIATPTIAFVQDDGATPLTDLGGHPLTGPLAQDNGTTYNGRTHHNQTFYLRIERPVADLQGHTLAVGWRTNLTLLGGSTVGPGIPILICRDETNETLGNEYGTDEISMEVNVDGQGWIRSPASGYVEFDCNDWDDSRIWDRQLGVIGFLESVQIRIVEQDDWGDNDTSPPVVLDPWDMDLDMDQIPDNWKIRGGPTRLRWEWKGGEYHLRTFNMNRWRIHE
;
A
#
# COMPACT_ATOMS: atom_id res chain seq x y z
N MET A 1 -58.90 43.35 2.09
CA MET A 1 -57.85 44.40 2.05
C MET A 1 -56.60 43.71 1.52
N ALA A 2 -56.49 43.61 0.19
CA ALA A 2 -55.68 44.49 -0.67
C ALA A 2 -54.18 44.42 -0.32
N ALA A 3 -53.23 44.06 -1.18
CA ALA A 3 -53.22 43.56 -2.57
C ALA A 3 -51.78 43.01 -2.83
N VAL A 4 -51.59 41.86 -3.51
CA VAL A 4 -51.17 41.72 -4.95
C VAL A 4 -49.75 42.33 -5.19
N THR A 5 -48.69 41.62 -5.60
CA THR A 5 -48.38 41.01 -6.94
C THR A 5 -46.96 40.38 -6.80
N LEU A 6 -46.59 39.14 -7.13
CA LEU A 6 -46.67 38.30 -8.35
C LEU A 6 -45.64 38.63 -9.46
N LEU A 7 -44.84 37.62 -9.85
CA LEU A 7 -44.33 37.23 -11.20
C LEU A 7 -43.15 36.24 -10.97
N LEU A 8 -43.22 34.92 -11.14
CA LEU A 8 -43.72 34.02 -12.20
C LEU A 8 -43.08 34.25 -13.58
N ASN A 9 -42.34 33.25 -14.07
CA ASN A 9 -42.63 32.51 -15.30
C ASN A 9 -41.79 31.20 -15.35
N VAL A 10 -42.39 30.00 -15.34
CA VAL A 10 -42.97 29.20 -16.48
C VAL A 10 -41.83 28.52 -17.26
N ALA A 11 -41.79 27.24 -17.63
CA ALA A 11 -42.61 26.00 -17.54
C ALA A 11 -41.60 24.84 -17.87
N ALA A 12 -41.84 23.52 -17.83
CA ALA A 12 -42.98 22.72 -18.25
C ALA A 12 -42.75 21.23 -17.86
N VAL A 13 -43.85 20.53 -17.53
CA VAL A 13 -44.27 19.16 -17.96
C VAL A 13 -43.19 18.05 -18.00
N GLY A 14 -43.29 16.89 -17.32
CA GLY A 14 -44.42 16.18 -16.72
C GLY A 14 -44.68 14.83 -17.43
N CYS A 15 -44.20 13.72 -16.84
CA CYS A 15 -44.65 12.31 -16.95
C CYS A 15 -43.63 11.45 -16.20
N GLY A 16 -43.92 10.51 -15.31
CA GLY A 16 -45.13 9.89 -14.79
C GLY A 16 -44.71 8.51 -14.23
N MET A 17 -45.03 8.19 -12.98
CA MET A 17 -45.13 6.79 -12.54
C MET A 17 -45.97 6.68 -11.27
N ALA A 18 -46.83 5.67 -11.28
CA ALA A 18 -47.99 5.49 -10.43
C ALA A 18 -47.67 4.88 -9.07
N ILE A 19 -48.44 5.29 -8.06
CA ILE A 19 -48.55 4.66 -6.75
C ILE A 19 -49.93 3.99 -6.72
N SER A 20 -50.00 2.70 -6.38
CA SER A 20 -51.26 2.04 -6.00
C SER A 20 -51.14 1.35 -4.65
N GLN A 21 -52.24 1.44 -3.91
CA GLN A 21 -52.41 1.23 -2.48
C GLN A 21 -52.43 -0.25 -2.01
N SER A 22 -51.96 -0.41 -0.76
CA SER A 22 -52.44 -1.23 0.37
C SER A 22 -53.15 -2.58 0.18
N ALA A 23 -52.72 -3.57 0.97
CA ALA A 23 -53.62 -4.49 1.65
C ALA A 23 -53.06 -4.92 3.03
N THR A 24 -53.92 -4.78 4.03
CA THR A 24 -53.82 -5.19 5.43
C THR A 24 -53.80 -6.71 5.61
N GLY A 25 -53.00 -7.22 6.56
CA GLY A 25 -52.99 -8.65 6.94
C GLY A 25 -52.35 -8.91 8.29
N VAL A 26 -53.17 -8.84 9.34
CA VAL A 26 -53.13 -9.48 10.67
C VAL A 26 -51.93 -10.38 11.00
N LEU A 27 -51.21 -10.02 12.07
CA LEU A 27 -50.25 -10.86 12.81
C LEU A 27 -51.00 -11.87 13.69
N THR A 28 -50.77 -13.16 13.47
CA THR A 28 -50.95 -14.20 14.49
C THR A 28 -49.67 -15.01 14.60
N ASP A 29 -49.07 -14.90 15.77
CA ASP A 29 -47.93 -15.66 16.27
C ASP A 29 -48.35 -17.10 16.62
N THR A 30 -47.72 -18.09 15.98
CA THR A 30 -47.61 -19.46 16.50
C THR A 30 -46.31 -20.08 16.02
N GLY A 31 -45.38 -20.32 16.94
CA GLY A 31 -44.10 -20.96 16.67
C GLY A 31 -44.20 -22.37 16.07
N SER A 32 -43.33 -22.66 15.11
CA SER A 32 -42.84 -24.00 14.85
C SER A 32 -41.47 -23.93 14.17
N SER A 33 -40.53 -24.72 14.68
CA SER A 33 -39.17 -24.84 14.14
C SER A 33 -39.20 -25.40 12.72
N GLN A 34 -38.96 -24.57 11.70
CA GLN A 34 -38.60 -25.04 10.37
C GLN A 34 -37.10 -24.96 10.18
N ARG A 35 -36.49 -26.13 9.99
CA ARG A 35 -35.10 -26.29 9.54
C ARG A 35 -34.93 -25.53 8.22
N VAL A 36 -34.01 -24.58 8.22
CA VAL A 36 -33.52 -23.94 6.99
C VAL A 36 -32.99 -25.04 6.06
N PRO A 37 -33.49 -25.16 4.81
CA PRO A 37 -32.96 -26.13 3.87
C PRO A 37 -31.53 -25.74 3.49
N ALA A 38 -30.63 -26.74 3.46
CA ALA A 38 -29.25 -26.57 3.03
C ALA A 38 -29.22 -25.95 1.62
N TYR A 39 -28.61 -24.77 1.52
CA TYR A 39 -28.30 -24.13 0.25
C TYR A 39 -27.34 -25.04 -0.53
N GLN A 40 -27.83 -25.68 -1.59
CA GLN A 40 -26.99 -26.24 -2.64
C GLN A 40 -26.73 -25.14 -3.66
N PRO A 41 -25.50 -24.63 -3.80
CA PRO A 41 -25.20 -23.68 -4.86
C PRO A 41 -25.38 -24.37 -6.21
N SER A 42 -26.24 -23.81 -7.06
CA SER A 42 -26.30 -24.14 -8.47
C SER A 42 -24.93 -23.83 -9.10
N ALA A 43 -24.43 -24.76 -9.92
CA ALA A 43 -23.10 -24.73 -10.52
C ALA A 43 -22.91 -23.67 -11.65
N GLY A 44 -23.52 -22.50 -11.53
CA GLY A 44 -23.35 -21.38 -12.46
C GLY A 44 -22.97 -20.11 -11.69
N GLU A 45 -21.96 -19.39 -12.18
CA GLU A 45 -21.34 -18.19 -11.59
C GLU A 45 -20.36 -18.41 -10.43
N LEU A 46 -19.37 -19.28 -10.63
CA LEU A 46 -18.04 -19.01 -10.06
C LEU A 46 -17.46 -17.83 -10.87
N THR A 47 -17.42 -16.64 -10.27
CA THR A 47 -16.79 -15.44 -10.82
C THR A 47 -15.45 -15.78 -11.49
N GLU A 48 -15.33 -15.46 -12.77
CA GLU A 48 -14.26 -15.83 -13.70
C GLU A 48 -12.85 -15.60 -13.10
N THR A 49 -12.27 -16.63 -12.49
CA THR A 49 -10.85 -16.65 -12.16
C THR A 49 -10.08 -16.84 -13.46
N GLY A 50 -9.56 -15.73 -14.01
CA GLY A 50 -8.67 -15.76 -15.17
C GLY A 50 -7.36 -16.54 -14.91
N ASP A 51 -6.37 -16.37 -15.77
CA ASP A 51 -5.06 -16.99 -15.62
C ASP A 51 -4.30 -16.55 -14.35
N SER A 52 -4.74 -15.45 -13.71
CA SER A 52 -4.14 -14.90 -12.50
C SER A 52 -4.83 -15.34 -11.20
N LEU A 53 -4.02 -15.62 -10.19
CA LEU A 53 -4.39 -15.88 -8.80
C LEU A 53 -3.96 -14.69 -7.93
N ARG A 54 -4.86 -14.19 -7.08
CA ARG A 54 -4.52 -13.25 -6.02
C ARG A 54 -4.61 -13.93 -4.66
N VAL A 55 -3.53 -13.87 -3.89
CA VAL A 55 -3.42 -14.49 -2.55
C VAL A 55 -3.18 -13.42 -1.50
N LEU A 56 -3.64 -13.68 -0.27
CA LEU A 56 -3.46 -12.84 0.92
C LEU A 56 -2.98 -13.72 2.08
N ILE A 57 -1.99 -13.26 2.84
CA ILE A 57 -1.61 -13.79 4.15
C ILE A 57 -1.67 -12.65 5.17
N TYR A 58 -2.21 -12.94 6.35
CA TYR A 58 -2.24 -11.97 7.44
C TYR A 58 -2.14 -12.66 8.81
N ASN A 59 -1.11 -12.36 9.59
CA ASN A 59 -1.12 -12.64 11.03
C ASN A 59 -2.08 -11.65 11.73
N THR A 60 -3.16 -12.18 12.30
CA THR A 60 -4.31 -11.38 12.74
C THR A 60 -4.31 -11.04 14.23
N TYR A 61 -3.42 -11.68 15.01
CA TYR A 61 -3.33 -11.46 16.47
C TYR A 61 -4.70 -11.59 17.19
N LEU A 62 -5.49 -12.59 16.79
CA LEU A 62 -6.82 -12.88 17.34
C LEU A 62 -6.69 -13.90 18.49
N LEU A 63 -6.08 -13.43 19.58
CA LEU A 63 -5.74 -14.21 20.76
C LEU A 63 -6.95 -14.36 21.71
N PRO A 64 -7.16 -15.53 22.31
CA PRO A 64 -8.16 -15.70 23.35
C PRO A 64 -7.73 -14.97 24.63
N ARG A 65 -8.70 -14.44 25.38
CA ARG A 65 -8.48 -13.65 26.60
C ARG A 65 -7.56 -14.34 27.61
N ILE A 66 -7.68 -15.66 27.78
CA ILE A 66 -6.84 -16.41 28.71
C ILE A 66 -5.35 -16.37 28.35
N VAL A 67 -5.01 -16.32 27.05
CA VAL A 67 -3.61 -16.23 26.59
C VAL A 67 -3.08 -14.83 26.80
N LEU A 68 -3.85 -13.81 26.43
CA LEU A 68 -3.53 -12.39 26.70
C LEU A 68 -3.28 -12.16 28.20
N CYS A 69 -4.11 -12.76 29.05
CA CYS A 69 -4.01 -12.68 30.50
C CYS A 69 -2.77 -13.32 31.12
N THR A 70 -2.13 -14.25 30.44
CA THR A 70 -0.87 -14.80 30.92
C THR A 70 0.34 -13.95 30.59
N TRP A 71 0.19 -12.97 29.70
CA TRP A 71 1.28 -12.11 29.23
C TRP A 71 1.16 -10.66 29.72
N ASP A 72 -0.05 -10.20 30.06
CA ASP A 72 -0.30 -8.87 30.61
C ASP A 72 -1.15 -8.96 31.91
N PRO A 73 -0.62 -8.52 33.08
CA PRO A 73 -1.36 -8.49 34.34
C PRO A 73 -2.63 -7.63 34.32
N ILE A 74 -2.79 -6.75 33.33
CA ILE A 74 -3.91 -5.80 33.20
C ILE A 74 -5.02 -6.38 32.29
N CYS A 75 -4.89 -7.62 31.80
CA CYS A 75 -5.82 -8.26 30.86
C CYS A 75 -7.30 -8.40 31.28
N HIS A 76 -7.62 -8.19 32.54
CA HIS A 76 -9.00 -8.17 32.99
C HIS A 76 -9.69 -6.87 32.60
N LEU A 77 -8.91 -5.79 32.52
CA LEU A 77 -9.28 -4.51 31.94
C LEU A 77 -9.13 -4.60 30.41
N LEU A 78 -8.04 -5.24 29.95
CA LEU A 78 -7.86 -6.07 28.75
C LEU A 78 -9.03 -6.72 27.98
N ASP A 79 -10.28 -6.24 27.93
CA ASP A 79 -11.25 -6.75 26.94
C ASP A 79 -10.80 -6.26 25.54
N ALA A 80 -9.63 -6.75 25.11
CA ALA A 80 -9.18 -6.69 23.73
C ALA A 80 -10.20 -7.49 22.93
N ASN A 81 -11.14 -6.77 22.31
CA ASN A 81 -12.32 -7.30 21.68
C ASN A 81 -11.92 -8.00 20.37
N PHE A 82 -11.30 -9.18 20.50
CA PHE A 82 -10.97 -10.05 19.38
C PHE A 82 -12.20 -10.33 18.50
N GLN A 83 -13.42 -10.19 19.04
CA GLN A 83 -14.66 -10.24 18.27
C GLN A 83 -14.79 -9.00 17.36
N SER A 84 -14.71 -7.78 17.90
CA SER A 84 -14.70 -6.54 17.11
C SER A 84 -13.60 -6.52 16.04
N ARG A 85 -12.36 -6.90 16.40
CA ARG A 85 -11.27 -7.04 15.42
C ARG A 85 -11.58 -8.08 14.34
N ALA A 86 -12.14 -9.22 14.71
CA ALA A 86 -12.57 -10.23 13.74
C ALA A 86 -13.74 -9.74 12.86
N GLU A 87 -14.64 -8.90 13.39
CA GLU A 87 -15.72 -8.28 12.62
C GLU A 87 -15.19 -7.26 11.63
N GLN A 88 -14.30 -6.36 12.06
CA GLN A 88 -13.65 -5.37 11.22
C GLN A 88 -12.82 -6.05 10.12
N LEU A 89 -11.99 -7.03 10.49
CA LEU A 89 -11.19 -7.82 9.54
C LEU A 89 -12.08 -8.58 8.55
N GLY A 90 -13.08 -9.30 9.06
CA GLY A 90 -14.01 -10.08 8.24
C GLY A 90 -14.80 -9.21 7.28
N THR A 91 -15.21 -8.02 7.72
CA THR A 91 -15.90 -7.02 6.89
C THR A 91 -14.96 -6.45 5.84
N ALA A 92 -13.78 -5.97 6.22
CA ALA A 92 -12.83 -5.38 5.29
C ALA A 92 -12.41 -6.37 4.19
N VAL A 93 -12.14 -7.64 4.54
CA VAL A 93 -11.82 -8.70 3.56
C VAL A 93 -13.03 -9.06 2.69
N ALA A 94 -14.25 -9.00 3.24
CA ALA A 94 -15.48 -9.23 2.48
C ALA A 94 -15.82 -8.06 1.54
N GLU A 95 -15.52 -6.81 1.90
CA GLU A 95 -15.74 -5.64 1.04
C GLU A 95 -14.81 -5.63 -0.17
N VAL A 96 -13.58 -6.13 0.00
CA VAL A 96 -12.67 -6.39 -1.12
C VAL A 96 -12.77 -7.82 -1.63
N ASN A 97 -13.91 -8.49 -1.44
CA ASN A 97 -14.06 -9.90 -1.77
C ASN A 97 -13.73 -10.23 -3.23
N GLU A 98 -14.00 -9.36 -4.20
CA GLU A 98 -13.63 -9.55 -5.61
C GLU A 98 -12.11 -9.63 -5.81
N LYS A 99 -11.34 -9.06 -4.88
CA LYS A 99 -9.88 -8.93 -4.94
C LYS A 99 -9.21 -10.29 -4.78
N TYR A 100 -9.44 -11.03 -3.69
CA TYR A 100 -8.64 -12.20 -3.33
C TYR A 100 -9.28 -13.53 -3.75
N ASN A 101 -8.47 -14.48 -4.19
CA ASN A 101 -8.89 -15.86 -4.47
C ASN A 101 -8.65 -16.77 -3.28
N ILE A 102 -7.55 -16.56 -2.56
CA ILE A 102 -7.13 -17.33 -1.39
C ILE A 102 -6.68 -16.37 -0.30
N VAL A 103 -7.16 -16.59 0.92
CA VAL A 103 -6.83 -15.80 2.11
C VAL A 103 -6.38 -16.76 3.21
N ALA A 104 -5.17 -16.60 3.70
CA ALA A 104 -4.64 -17.33 4.84
C ALA A 104 -4.52 -16.40 6.05
N PHE A 105 -4.88 -16.91 7.23
CA PHE A 105 -4.70 -16.19 8.49
C PHE A 105 -3.84 -16.99 9.46
N ASN A 106 -2.98 -16.28 10.20
CA ASN A 106 -2.28 -16.79 11.37
C ASN A 106 -2.85 -16.17 12.65
N GLU A 107 -2.60 -16.85 13.77
CA GLU A 107 -3.00 -16.46 15.14
C GLU A 107 -4.50 -16.23 15.32
N VAL A 108 -5.34 -17.01 14.64
CA VAL A 108 -6.79 -17.03 14.89
C VAL A 108 -7.13 -18.08 15.96
N TRP A 109 -6.69 -17.84 17.20
CA TRP A 109 -6.86 -18.79 18.31
C TRP A 109 -8.20 -18.63 19.04
N ALA A 110 -8.77 -17.42 19.09
CA ALA A 110 -10.05 -17.20 19.75
C ALA A 110 -11.21 -17.91 19.00
N GLU A 111 -12.01 -18.71 19.72
CA GLU A 111 -13.11 -19.47 19.12
C GLU A 111 -14.16 -18.57 18.46
N ASP A 112 -14.64 -17.52 19.14
CA ASP A 112 -15.67 -16.65 18.58
C ASP A 112 -15.15 -15.84 17.39
N ALA A 113 -13.86 -15.46 17.38
CA ALA A 113 -13.25 -14.79 16.23
C ALA A 113 -13.31 -15.66 14.97
N ARG A 114 -13.06 -16.98 15.09
CA ARG A 114 -13.20 -17.91 13.98
C ARG A 114 -14.62 -18.02 13.49
N ASP A 115 -15.60 -18.04 14.40
CA ASP A 115 -17.02 -18.10 14.08
C ASP A 115 -17.46 -16.84 13.31
N ILE A 116 -16.99 -15.67 13.74
CA ILE A 116 -17.21 -14.38 13.06
C ILE A 116 -16.60 -14.40 11.66
N LEU A 117 -15.34 -14.78 11.53
CA LEU A 117 -14.67 -14.85 10.22
C LEU A 117 -15.34 -15.87 9.29
N GLU A 118 -15.73 -17.05 9.78
CA GLU A 118 -16.50 -18.01 8.99
C GLU A 118 -17.84 -17.42 8.53
N LYS A 119 -18.58 -16.77 9.42
CA LYS A 119 -19.88 -16.16 9.11
C LYS A 119 -19.75 -15.07 8.04
N ARG A 120 -18.72 -14.23 8.13
CA ARG A 120 -18.48 -13.10 7.21
C ARG A 120 -17.93 -13.58 5.87
N LEU A 121 -17.01 -14.55 5.86
CA LEU A 121 -16.25 -14.93 4.67
C LEU A 121 -16.79 -16.20 3.98
N GLY A 122 -17.45 -17.10 4.70
CA GLY A 122 -17.85 -18.42 4.19
C GLY A 122 -18.83 -18.37 3.02
N GLY A 123 -19.62 -17.31 2.88
CA GLY A 123 -20.50 -17.09 1.73
C GLY A 123 -19.72 -16.80 0.43
N THR A 124 -18.63 -16.05 0.55
CA THR A 124 -17.74 -15.69 -0.58
C THR A 124 -16.72 -16.79 -0.88
N TYR A 125 -16.21 -17.44 0.17
CA TYR A 125 -15.13 -18.43 0.12
C TYR A 125 -15.67 -19.81 0.53
N PRO A 126 -16.31 -20.55 -0.39
CA PRO A 126 -17.02 -21.79 -0.07
C PRO A 126 -16.09 -22.94 0.37
N SER A 127 -14.79 -22.84 0.07
CA SER A 127 -13.78 -23.81 0.52
C SER A 127 -12.89 -23.16 1.56
N TYR A 128 -12.96 -23.67 2.79
CA TYR A 128 -12.19 -23.09 3.89
C TYR A 128 -11.75 -24.14 4.90
N VAL A 129 -10.70 -23.77 5.63
CA VAL A 129 -10.19 -24.44 6.83
C VAL A 129 -10.38 -23.46 7.98
N LYS A 130 -11.27 -23.79 8.91
CA LYS A 130 -11.59 -22.94 10.07
C LYS A 130 -10.71 -23.24 11.28
N TYR A 131 -10.35 -24.52 11.44
CA TYR A 131 -9.70 -25.02 12.64
C TYR A 131 -8.87 -26.25 12.28
N ILE A 132 -7.68 -26.37 12.89
CA ILE A 132 -6.79 -27.52 12.71
C ILE A 132 -6.06 -27.81 14.03
N SER A 133 -6.16 -29.06 14.50
CA SER A 133 -5.40 -29.59 15.64
C SER A 133 -5.04 -31.08 15.44
N THR A 134 -3.91 -31.49 15.99
CA THR A 134 -3.41 -32.87 16.14
C THR A 134 -3.75 -33.48 17.50
N SER A 135 -4.17 -32.67 18.47
CA SER A 135 -4.70 -33.14 19.76
C SER A 135 -6.19 -32.83 19.82
N GLY A 136 -7.03 -33.85 19.61
CA GLY A 136 -8.49 -33.68 19.57
C GLY A 136 -9.07 -33.04 20.85
N PRO A 137 -10.36 -32.66 20.85
CA PRO A 137 -10.99 -31.92 21.95
C PRO A 137 -10.91 -32.60 23.33
N ASP A 138 -10.63 -33.92 23.38
CA ASP A 138 -10.49 -34.68 24.62
C ASP A 138 -9.14 -34.50 25.35
N MET A 139 -8.08 -34.08 24.65
CA MET A 139 -6.80 -33.77 25.32
C MET A 139 -6.85 -32.43 26.07
N ILE A 140 -7.71 -31.49 25.64
CA ILE A 140 -8.04 -30.26 26.38
C ILE A 140 -8.76 -30.61 27.70
N LYS A 141 -9.59 -31.66 27.69
CA LYS A 141 -10.30 -32.15 28.89
C LYS A 141 -9.41 -32.94 29.85
N LEU A 142 -8.48 -33.76 29.34
CA LEU A 142 -7.56 -34.55 30.17
C LEU A 142 -6.43 -33.71 30.80
N LYS A 143 -5.99 -32.63 30.15
CA LYS A 143 -4.93 -31.73 30.68
C LYS A 143 -5.41 -30.73 31.74
N LYS A 144 -6.72 -30.45 31.83
CA LYS A 144 -7.30 -29.63 32.92
C LYS A 144 -7.03 -30.20 34.33
N ASN A 145 -6.78 -31.50 34.45
CA ASN A 145 -6.50 -32.15 35.74
C ASN A 145 -5.00 -32.18 36.12
N TRP A 146 -4.09 -31.76 35.24
CA TRP A 146 -2.63 -31.82 35.46
C TRP A 146 -2.04 -30.43 35.27
N GLY A 147 -2.35 -29.53 36.21
CA GLY A 147 -2.01 -28.11 36.16
C GLY A 147 -0.53 -27.74 36.29
N PHE A 148 0.43 -28.55 35.83
CA PHE A 148 1.86 -28.21 35.98
C PHE A 148 2.85 -28.82 34.97
N LEU A 149 2.43 -29.56 33.94
CA LEU A 149 3.35 -30.15 32.96
C LEU A 149 2.97 -29.75 31.52
N GLY A 150 3.89 -29.08 30.82
CA GLY A 150 3.65 -28.31 29.60
C GLY A 150 3.15 -29.12 28.40
N GLY A 151 1.90 -28.87 28.00
CA GLY A 151 1.37 -29.28 26.71
C GLY A 151 0.49 -28.20 26.08
N ASN A 152 0.30 -28.28 24.76
CA ASN A 152 -0.52 -27.33 23.99
C ASN A 152 -1.93 -27.21 24.58
N PHE A 153 -2.33 -25.98 24.91
CA PHE A 153 -3.67 -25.63 25.36
C PHE A 153 -4.52 -25.08 24.21
N GLU A 154 -3.87 -24.62 23.13
CA GLU A 154 -4.52 -24.07 21.95
C GLU A 154 -4.18 -24.81 20.65
N ASP A 155 -5.04 -24.63 19.65
CA ASP A 155 -4.87 -25.16 18.29
C ASP A 155 -3.80 -24.41 17.49
N SER A 156 -3.70 -24.71 16.19
CA SER A 156 -2.68 -24.13 15.30
C SER A 156 -2.82 -22.62 15.06
N GLY A 157 -4.01 -22.04 15.25
CA GLY A 157 -4.34 -20.65 14.90
C GLY A 157 -4.35 -20.38 13.40
N LEU A 158 -4.37 -21.44 12.59
CA LEU A 158 -4.34 -21.35 11.13
C LEU A 158 -5.75 -21.40 10.55
N MET A 159 -6.08 -20.43 9.71
CA MET A 159 -7.27 -20.47 8.86
C MET A 159 -6.90 -20.26 7.39
N LEU A 160 -7.71 -20.83 6.50
CA LEU A 160 -7.61 -20.62 5.07
C LEU A 160 -9.00 -20.48 4.46
N PHE A 161 -9.21 -19.49 3.60
CA PHE A 161 -10.42 -19.28 2.82
C PHE A 161 -10.05 -19.28 1.34
N SER A 162 -10.86 -19.94 0.50
CA SER A 162 -10.62 -20.08 -0.93
C SER A 162 -11.92 -20.02 -1.71
N LYS A 163 -11.92 -19.23 -2.79
CA LYS A 163 -12.96 -19.26 -3.82
C LYS A 163 -12.88 -20.54 -4.65
N LEU A 164 -11.67 -21.11 -4.76
CA LEU A 164 -11.38 -22.31 -5.53
C LEU A 164 -11.66 -23.57 -4.69
N PRO A 165 -12.26 -24.62 -5.29
CA PRO A 165 -12.56 -25.85 -4.58
C PRO A 165 -11.29 -26.58 -4.14
N PHE A 166 -11.27 -27.06 -2.90
CA PHE A 166 -10.22 -27.96 -2.44
C PHE A 166 -10.32 -29.30 -3.18
N LYS A 167 -9.20 -29.90 -3.57
CA LYS A 167 -9.11 -31.24 -4.16
C LYS A 167 -8.82 -32.30 -3.10
N VAL A 168 -9.12 -33.55 -3.42
CA VAL A 168 -8.66 -34.68 -2.60
C VAL A 168 -7.15 -34.81 -2.79
N LEU A 169 -6.41 -34.87 -1.69
CA LEU A 169 -4.97 -35.02 -1.73
C LEU A 169 -4.61 -36.45 -2.21
N PRO A 170 -3.51 -36.62 -2.98
CA PRO A 170 -3.12 -37.94 -3.48
C PRO A 170 -2.87 -38.95 -2.36
N PHE A 171 -2.21 -38.50 -1.30
CA PHE A 171 -1.91 -39.30 -0.13
C PHE A 171 -1.88 -38.41 1.11
N VAL A 172 -2.37 -38.90 2.25
CA VAL A 172 -2.21 -38.24 3.55
C VAL A 172 -1.72 -39.30 4.54
N LYS A 173 -0.45 -39.18 4.96
CA LYS A 173 0.14 -40.04 5.98
C LYS A 173 -0.70 -39.99 7.26
N ASP A 174 -0.80 -41.10 7.99
CA ASP A 174 -1.59 -41.15 9.23
C ASP A 174 -1.15 -40.07 10.23
N ASP A 175 0.15 -39.83 10.37
CA ASP A 175 0.71 -38.79 11.24
C ASP A 175 0.38 -37.35 10.78
N TYR A 176 -0.06 -37.17 9.53
CA TYR A 176 -0.44 -35.86 8.97
C TYR A 176 -1.96 -35.65 8.92
N LYS A 177 -2.72 -36.59 9.47
CA LYS A 177 -4.17 -36.42 9.62
C LYS A 177 -4.40 -35.54 10.83
N ALA A 178 -4.98 -34.36 10.60
CA ALA A 178 -5.53 -33.56 11.69
C ALA A 178 -6.55 -34.42 12.46
N THR A 179 -6.40 -34.50 13.78
CA THR A 179 -7.31 -35.27 14.64
C THR A 179 -8.60 -34.50 14.90
N ASP A 180 -8.56 -33.16 14.79
CA ASP A 180 -9.74 -32.32 14.69
C ASP A 180 -9.55 -31.23 13.63
N VAL A 181 -10.54 -31.11 12.74
CA VAL A 181 -10.56 -30.17 11.63
C VAL A 181 -11.98 -29.70 11.38
N LYS A 182 -12.16 -28.39 11.17
CA LYS A 182 -13.45 -27.82 10.79
C LYS A 182 -13.37 -27.16 9.40
N PRO A 183 -14.28 -27.47 8.46
CA PRO A 183 -15.39 -28.43 8.60
C PRO A 183 -14.92 -29.89 8.40
N ARG A 184 -15.39 -30.86 9.21
CA ARG A 184 -14.93 -32.28 9.21
C ARG A 184 -14.83 -32.96 7.84
N ARG A 185 -15.64 -32.52 6.86
CA ARG A 185 -15.63 -33.02 5.48
C ARG A 185 -14.31 -32.84 4.72
N ILE A 186 -13.39 -31.99 5.21
CA ILE A 186 -12.12 -31.71 4.51
C ILE A 186 -10.96 -32.64 4.88
N TYR A 187 -11.17 -33.67 5.72
CA TYR A 187 -10.08 -34.52 6.22
C TYR A 187 -9.24 -35.23 5.13
N LYS A 188 -9.82 -35.50 3.94
CA LYS A 188 -9.08 -36.07 2.78
C LYS A 188 -8.47 -35.00 1.86
N ARG A 189 -8.77 -33.73 2.12
CA ARG A 189 -8.41 -32.57 1.30
C ARG A 189 -7.37 -31.67 1.99
N LEU A 190 -6.96 -32.05 3.21
CA LEU A 190 -6.03 -31.34 4.07
C LEU A 190 -5.02 -32.34 4.64
N ALA A 191 -3.73 -32.01 4.58
CA ALA A 191 -2.69 -32.62 5.39
C ALA A 191 -2.19 -31.58 6.38
N PHE A 192 -1.90 -31.99 7.62
CA PHE A 192 -1.40 -31.10 8.66
C PHE A 192 -0.32 -31.79 9.48
N LYS A 193 0.84 -31.15 9.61
CA LYS A 193 1.96 -31.61 10.44
C LYS A 193 2.22 -30.60 11.55
N GLU A 194 1.94 -31.00 12.79
CA GLU A 194 2.37 -30.23 13.96
C GLU A 194 3.90 -30.31 14.09
N PHE A 195 4.53 -29.19 14.43
CA PHE A 195 5.99 -29.13 14.53
C PHE A 195 6.48 -29.85 15.78
N TYR A 196 7.34 -30.86 15.59
CA TYR A 196 7.85 -31.70 16.67
C TYR A 196 8.67 -30.90 17.70
N ALA A 197 9.35 -29.83 17.26
CA ALA A 197 10.11 -28.95 18.16
C ALA A 197 9.21 -28.19 19.15
N CYS A 198 7.89 -28.13 18.91
CA CYS A 198 6.91 -27.58 19.84
C CYS A 198 6.23 -28.65 20.72
N ALA A 199 6.55 -29.93 20.58
CA ALA A 199 5.94 -30.99 21.38
C ALA A 199 6.56 -31.14 22.79
N PHE A 200 7.71 -30.50 23.06
CA PHE A 200 8.47 -30.62 24.30
C PHE A 200 8.71 -29.26 24.96
N ALA A 201 7.73 -28.77 25.73
CA ALA A 201 7.84 -27.83 26.86
C ALA A 201 8.76 -26.58 26.73
N PHE A 202 8.97 -26.02 25.54
CA PHE A 202 9.53 -24.66 25.42
C PHE A 202 8.44 -23.60 25.60
N ALA A 203 8.82 -22.38 26.03
CA ALA A 203 7.90 -21.36 26.54
C ALA A 203 6.83 -20.84 25.55
N ASP A 204 7.03 -21.03 24.23
CA ASP A 204 6.10 -20.62 23.16
C ASP A 204 5.34 -21.81 22.51
N CYS A 205 5.42 -22.99 23.13
CA CYS A 205 4.76 -24.22 22.69
C CYS A 205 3.42 -24.40 23.41
N ARG A 206 2.62 -23.33 23.47
CA ARG A 206 1.28 -23.36 24.08
C ARG A 206 0.16 -23.57 23.04
N ALA A 207 0.51 -23.45 21.76
CA ALA A 207 -0.35 -23.67 20.60
C ALA A 207 0.19 -24.83 19.75
N ALA A 208 -0.70 -25.55 19.06
CA ALA A 208 -0.35 -26.63 18.13
C ALA A 208 0.24 -26.08 16.81
N LYS A 209 1.35 -25.32 16.90
CA LYS A 209 2.04 -24.72 15.74
C LYS A 209 2.41 -25.83 14.75
N GLY A 210 2.17 -25.57 13.48
CA GLY A 210 2.39 -26.55 12.44
C GLY A 210 2.23 -25.96 11.05
N VAL A 211 2.25 -26.87 10.07
CA VAL A 211 2.10 -26.56 8.65
C VAL A 211 0.94 -27.36 8.08
N ALA A 212 0.08 -26.67 7.34
CA ALA A 212 -1.06 -27.24 6.64
C ALA A 212 -0.87 -27.18 5.12
N LEU A 213 -1.31 -28.22 4.42
CA LEU A 213 -1.27 -28.34 2.97
C LEU A 213 -2.67 -28.66 2.44
N VAL A 214 -3.15 -27.83 1.51
CA VAL A 214 -4.32 -28.14 0.66
C VAL A 214 -3.92 -28.08 -0.81
N GLN A 215 -4.70 -28.73 -1.65
CA GLN A 215 -4.62 -28.56 -3.10
C GLN A 215 -5.91 -27.93 -3.59
N VAL A 216 -5.83 -26.94 -4.48
CA VAL A 216 -6.98 -26.26 -5.08
C VAL A 216 -6.95 -26.38 -6.61
N GLU A 217 -8.12 -26.27 -7.23
CA GLU A 217 -8.24 -26.24 -8.69
C GLU A 217 -7.90 -24.86 -9.25
N TRP A 218 -6.87 -24.79 -10.09
CA TRP A 218 -6.53 -23.59 -10.85
C TRP A 218 -7.00 -23.78 -12.30
N PRO A 219 -8.08 -23.09 -12.74
CA PRO A 219 -8.75 -23.41 -14.00
C PRO A 219 -7.86 -23.45 -15.25
N SER A 220 -6.80 -22.64 -15.31
CA SER A 220 -5.89 -22.58 -16.46
C SER A 220 -4.68 -23.52 -16.39
N LYS A 221 -4.39 -24.12 -15.22
CA LYS A 221 -3.13 -24.85 -14.96
C LYS A 221 -3.28 -26.17 -14.21
N GLY A 222 -4.49 -26.53 -13.79
CA GLY A 222 -4.76 -27.80 -13.11
C GLY A 222 -4.79 -27.66 -11.59
N SER A 223 -3.70 -27.99 -10.91
CA SER A 223 -3.64 -28.03 -9.44
C SER A 223 -2.64 -27.04 -8.86
N LEU A 224 -3.09 -26.21 -7.92
CA LEU A 224 -2.26 -25.37 -7.09
C LEU A 224 -2.19 -25.97 -5.68
N ASN A 225 -0.98 -26.17 -5.18
CA ASN A 225 -0.75 -26.59 -3.81
C ASN A 225 -0.55 -25.34 -2.95
N VAL A 226 -1.23 -25.28 -1.81
CA VAL A 226 -1.17 -24.15 -0.89
C VAL A 226 -0.71 -24.66 0.46
N LEU A 227 0.48 -24.25 0.84
CA LEU A 227 1.03 -24.45 2.16
C LEU A 227 0.71 -23.21 3.01
N PHE A 228 0.27 -23.39 4.24
CA PHE A 228 0.13 -22.28 5.16
C PHE A 228 0.58 -22.66 6.57
N THR A 229 1.27 -21.75 7.24
CA THR A 229 2.07 -22.05 8.44
C THR A 229 2.22 -20.84 9.35
N HIS A 230 2.62 -21.09 10.59
CA HIS A 230 3.15 -20.09 11.51
C HIS A 230 4.28 -20.75 12.34
N THR A 231 5.52 -20.32 12.12
CA THR A 231 6.71 -20.94 12.73
C THR A 231 6.98 -20.40 14.14
N GLN A 232 8.08 -20.84 14.76
CA GLN A 232 8.53 -20.44 16.09
C GLN A 232 8.96 -18.96 16.12
N ALA A 233 8.38 -18.17 17.03
CA ALA A 233 8.80 -16.80 17.30
C ALA A 233 10.08 -16.75 18.15
N ASP A 234 10.78 -15.61 18.13
CA ASP A 234 11.89 -15.36 19.04
C ASP A 234 11.39 -15.09 20.47
N ARG A 235 12.20 -15.44 21.47
CA ARG A 235 11.83 -15.31 22.89
C ARG A 235 12.54 -14.11 23.51
N GLY A 236 11.86 -12.97 23.57
CA GLY A 236 12.51 -11.73 23.99
C GLY A 236 13.67 -11.42 23.03
N ASP A 237 14.88 -11.31 23.56
CA ASP A 237 16.09 -11.08 22.77
C ASP A 237 16.78 -12.38 22.30
N VAL A 238 16.19 -13.55 22.58
CA VAL A 238 16.77 -14.86 22.22
C VAL A 238 16.19 -15.39 20.92
N MET A 239 17.01 -15.34 19.87
CA MET A 239 16.71 -15.90 18.55
C MET A 239 16.49 -17.43 18.59
N GLN A 240 15.57 -17.97 17.78
CA GLN A 240 15.27 -19.42 17.68
C GLN A 240 15.55 -20.06 16.31
N PRO A 241 16.71 -19.80 15.66
CA PRO A 241 16.94 -20.19 14.27
C PRO A 241 16.99 -21.70 14.03
N GLU A 242 17.52 -22.47 14.99
CA GLU A 242 17.62 -23.94 14.86
C GLU A 242 16.26 -24.64 15.03
N VAL A 243 15.30 -23.99 15.72
CA VAL A 243 13.92 -24.49 15.79
C VAL A 243 13.25 -24.29 14.44
N ARG A 244 13.29 -23.06 13.91
CA ARG A 244 12.72 -22.73 12.60
C ARG A 244 13.34 -23.54 11.47
N LYS A 245 14.63 -23.87 11.52
CA LYS A 245 15.27 -24.83 10.61
C LYS A 245 14.54 -26.16 10.50
N LYS A 246 14.22 -26.76 11.65
CA LYS A 246 13.51 -28.05 11.69
C LYS A 246 12.08 -27.91 11.19
N GLN A 247 11.42 -26.79 11.50
CA GLN A 247 10.07 -26.50 11.02
C GLN A 247 10.02 -26.31 9.50
N LEU A 248 11.01 -25.64 8.90
CA LEU A 248 11.15 -25.54 7.45
C LEU A 248 11.41 -26.90 6.79
N ALA A 249 12.17 -27.79 7.45
CA ALA A 249 12.32 -29.17 6.99
C ALA A 249 11.00 -29.97 7.10
N ASP A 250 10.19 -29.73 8.14
CA ASP A 250 8.86 -30.30 8.28
C ASP A 250 7.89 -29.82 7.19
N MET A 251 7.99 -28.55 6.77
CA MET A 251 7.27 -27.99 5.63
C MET A 251 7.65 -28.68 4.31
N GLN A 252 8.92 -29.05 4.13
CA GLN A 252 9.35 -29.83 2.98
C GLN A 252 8.78 -31.25 3.02
N ASP A 253 8.93 -31.92 4.16
CA ASP A 253 8.52 -33.32 4.33
C ASP A 253 7.01 -33.53 4.09
N ILE A 254 6.15 -32.64 4.60
CA ILE A 254 4.69 -32.75 4.37
C ILE A 254 4.36 -32.63 2.89
N VAL A 255 5.05 -31.74 2.16
CA VAL A 255 4.85 -31.55 0.73
C VAL A 255 5.27 -32.79 -0.05
N GLU A 256 6.48 -33.29 0.19
CA GLU A 256 7.03 -34.41 -0.56
C GLU A 256 6.26 -35.71 -0.31
N THR A 257 5.88 -35.95 0.95
CA THR A 257 5.13 -37.13 1.35
C THR A 257 3.69 -37.10 0.82
N THR A 258 2.98 -35.97 0.99
CA THR A 258 1.55 -35.86 0.62
C THR A 258 1.35 -35.88 -0.89
N LEU A 259 2.25 -35.22 -1.62
CA LEU A 259 2.17 -35.14 -3.09
C LEU A 259 2.90 -36.30 -3.78
N GLY A 260 3.68 -37.10 -3.04
CA GLY A 260 4.46 -38.23 -3.56
C GLY A 260 5.57 -37.80 -4.52
N LYS A 261 6.10 -36.59 -4.36
CA LYS A 261 7.03 -35.94 -5.29
C LYS A 261 8.09 -35.18 -4.50
N THR A 262 9.36 -35.47 -4.76
CA THR A 262 10.45 -34.65 -4.21
C THR A 262 10.39 -33.27 -4.84
N PHE A 263 10.87 -32.25 -4.14
CA PHE A 263 10.96 -30.91 -4.71
C PHE A 263 11.75 -30.83 -6.02
N ALA A 264 12.76 -31.69 -6.18
CA ALA A 264 13.53 -31.84 -7.42
C ALA A 264 12.75 -32.47 -8.59
N SER A 265 11.51 -32.93 -8.39
CA SER A 265 10.66 -33.55 -9.41
C SER A 265 9.47 -32.67 -9.83
N TRP A 266 9.44 -31.43 -9.36
CA TRP A 266 8.32 -30.52 -9.59
C TRP A 266 8.29 -30.02 -11.03
N THR A 267 7.15 -30.23 -11.66
CA THR A 267 6.91 -29.87 -13.06
C THR A 267 6.26 -28.51 -13.17
N ASP A 268 6.32 -27.92 -14.36
CA ASP A 268 5.70 -26.63 -14.64
C ASP A 268 4.17 -26.60 -14.57
N THR A 269 3.53 -27.77 -14.47
CA THR A 269 2.07 -27.89 -14.36
C THR A 269 1.54 -27.92 -12.93
N GLU A 270 2.41 -28.07 -11.93
CA GLU A 270 2.02 -28.07 -10.52
C GLU A 270 2.77 -26.96 -9.79
N LYS A 271 2.04 -26.13 -9.05
CA LYS A 271 2.62 -24.96 -8.38
C LYS A 271 2.42 -25.05 -6.88
N LEU A 272 3.31 -24.41 -6.13
CA LEU A 272 3.18 -24.23 -4.69
C LEU A 272 3.33 -22.80 -4.33
N VAL A 273 2.43 -22.40 -3.45
CA VAL A 273 2.51 -21.16 -2.74
C VAL A 273 2.55 -21.53 -1.26
N ALA A 274 3.56 -21.04 -0.55
CA ALA A 274 3.61 -21.10 0.91
C ALA A 274 3.32 -19.73 1.50
N LEU A 275 2.34 -19.68 2.41
CA LEU A 275 1.82 -18.48 3.03
C LEU A 275 2.06 -18.56 4.53
N GLY A 276 2.71 -17.56 5.14
CA GLY A 276 2.76 -17.55 6.60
C GLY A 276 3.71 -16.54 7.21
N ASP A 277 3.49 -16.30 8.49
CA ASP A 277 4.46 -15.73 9.40
C ASP A 277 5.55 -16.77 9.69
N LEU A 278 6.74 -16.51 9.14
CA LEU A 278 7.92 -17.37 9.31
C LEU A 278 8.80 -16.93 10.48
N ASN A 279 8.49 -15.83 11.17
CA ASN A 279 9.31 -15.29 12.26
C ASN A 279 10.81 -15.20 11.91
N ILE A 280 11.12 -15.00 10.62
CA ILE A 280 12.46 -14.82 10.07
C ILE A 280 12.46 -13.45 9.44
N ASP A 281 13.29 -12.54 9.94
CA ASP A 281 13.34 -11.18 9.42
C ASP A 281 14.02 -11.15 8.04
N GLY A 282 13.27 -10.69 7.04
CA GLY A 282 13.71 -10.61 5.67
C GLY A 282 14.37 -9.28 5.33
N LEU A 283 15.43 -9.32 4.53
CA LEU A 283 16.13 -8.12 4.07
C LEU A 283 15.60 -7.52 2.75
N GLY A 284 14.73 -8.20 2.02
CA GLY A 284 14.48 -7.88 0.61
C GLY A 284 15.70 -8.12 -0.28
N GLY A 285 15.73 -7.52 -1.47
CA GLY A 285 16.91 -7.57 -2.35
C GLY A 285 18.12 -6.76 -1.84
N VAL A 286 17.97 -6.07 -0.70
CA VAL A 286 18.88 -5.03 -0.18
C VAL A 286 20.31 -5.54 0.06
N SER A 287 20.48 -6.81 0.48
CA SER A 287 21.77 -7.34 0.92
C SER A 287 22.86 -7.34 -0.17
N GLN A 288 22.50 -7.34 -1.45
CA GLN A 288 23.46 -7.38 -2.56
C GLN A 288 23.77 -5.99 -3.14
N VAL A 289 22.86 -5.02 -2.99
CA VAL A 289 22.95 -3.74 -3.71
C VAL A 289 23.66 -2.66 -2.92
N LEU A 290 23.59 -2.69 -1.58
CA LEU A 290 24.09 -1.56 -0.77
C LEU A 290 25.51 -1.74 -0.22
N GLY A 291 26.21 -2.84 -0.53
CA GLY A 291 27.57 -3.07 0.00
C GLY A 291 27.64 -2.87 1.51
N LEU A 292 26.54 -3.17 2.22
CA LEU A 292 26.40 -2.86 3.64
C LEU A 292 27.50 -3.61 4.40
N PRO A 293 28.18 -2.94 5.35
CA PRO A 293 29.23 -3.56 6.12
C PRO A 293 28.67 -4.76 6.90
N ALA A 294 29.49 -5.80 7.08
CA ALA A 294 29.07 -7.10 7.59
C ALA A 294 28.45 -7.07 9.00
N ASP A 295 28.70 -6.00 9.75
CA ASP A 295 28.13 -5.67 11.06
C ASP A 295 26.66 -5.18 10.99
N PHE A 296 26.18 -4.74 9.83
CA PHE A 296 24.77 -4.40 9.60
C PHE A 296 23.90 -5.65 9.34
N LEU A 297 24.53 -6.79 9.04
CA LEU A 297 23.88 -8.09 8.89
C LEU A 297 23.80 -8.76 10.27
N ALA A 298 22.86 -8.34 11.12
CA ALA A 298 22.59 -9.02 12.39
C ALA A 298 22.24 -10.51 12.19
N ASP A 299 22.40 -11.38 13.20
CA ASP A 299 22.21 -12.84 13.10
C ASP A 299 20.88 -13.29 12.43
N ALA A 300 19.78 -12.55 12.62
CA ALA A 300 18.48 -12.80 11.96
C ALA A 300 18.57 -12.77 10.42
N THR A 301 19.48 -11.95 9.91
CA THR A 301 19.79 -11.77 8.49
C THR A 301 20.45 -13.01 7.89
N GLN A 302 21.38 -13.61 8.64
CA GLN A 302 22.07 -14.81 8.22
C GLN A 302 21.10 -16.00 8.16
N GLU A 303 20.16 -16.07 9.10
CA GLU A 303 19.10 -17.07 9.10
C GLU A 303 18.26 -17.02 7.80
N TRP A 304 17.81 -15.83 7.39
CA TRP A 304 17.06 -15.67 6.14
C TRP A 304 17.90 -16.08 4.92
N VAL A 305 19.17 -15.67 4.85
CA VAL A 305 20.05 -16.01 3.73
C VAL A 305 20.28 -17.51 3.62
N GLU A 306 20.57 -18.18 4.74
CA GLU A 306 20.85 -19.62 4.77
C GLU A 306 19.61 -20.47 4.49
N ARG A 307 18.43 -20.00 4.88
CA ARG A 307 17.22 -20.85 4.93
C ARG A 307 16.16 -20.51 3.88
N VAL A 308 16.08 -19.25 3.46
CA VAL A 308 15.03 -18.75 2.54
C VAL A 308 15.63 -18.23 1.24
N LYS A 309 16.81 -17.60 1.28
CA LYS A 309 17.50 -17.02 0.11
C LYS A 309 18.70 -17.85 -0.39
N ALA A 310 18.80 -19.14 -0.05
CA ALA A 310 19.93 -19.94 -0.52
C ALA A 310 20.04 -19.81 -2.05
N PRO A 311 21.24 -19.53 -2.61
CA PRO A 311 21.42 -19.34 -4.05
C PRO A 311 20.72 -20.45 -4.82
N ALA A 312 20.04 -20.10 -5.92
CA ALA A 312 19.36 -21.09 -6.75
C ALA A 312 20.34 -22.21 -7.12
N GLN A 313 20.20 -23.36 -6.47
CA GLN A 313 20.89 -24.58 -6.83
C GLN A 313 19.83 -25.50 -7.41
N ALA A 314 20.05 -25.96 -8.64
CA ALA A 314 19.14 -26.88 -9.31
C ALA A 314 18.88 -28.10 -8.41
N GLY A 315 17.61 -28.33 -8.07
CA GLY A 315 17.19 -29.45 -7.22
C GLY A 315 17.30 -29.26 -5.69
N VAL A 316 17.69 -28.09 -5.19
CA VAL A 316 17.91 -27.87 -3.73
C VAL A 316 16.97 -26.83 -3.10
N THR A 317 16.66 -25.71 -3.78
CA THR A 317 15.84 -24.63 -3.19
C THR A 317 14.53 -24.43 -3.98
N PRO A 318 13.44 -25.12 -3.60
CA PRO A 318 12.21 -25.14 -4.39
C PRO A 318 11.38 -23.88 -4.25
N LEU A 319 11.43 -23.19 -3.11
CA LEU A 319 10.65 -21.99 -2.84
C LEU A 319 11.55 -20.77 -2.90
N TYR A 320 11.00 -19.65 -3.34
CA TYR A 320 11.69 -18.36 -3.30
C TYR A 320 10.86 -17.31 -2.58
N ASP A 321 11.57 -16.38 -1.93
CA ASP A 321 10.97 -15.18 -1.38
C ASP A 321 10.51 -14.26 -2.52
N SER A 322 9.20 -14.23 -2.75
CA SER A 322 8.61 -13.46 -3.83
C SER A 322 8.88 -11.97 -3.71
N TRP A 323 8.93 -11.44 -2.49
CA TRP A 323 9.22 -10.03 -2.28
C TRP A 323 10.66 -9.75 -2.69
N ALA A 324 11.62 -10.48 -2.12
CA ALA A 324 13.02 -10.26 -2.45
C ALA A 324 13.32 -10.45 -3.95
N GLU A 325 12.74 -11.45 -4.62
CA GLU A 325 13.07 -11.80 -6.01
C GLU A 325 12.31 -10.97 -7.05
N THR A 326 11.14 -10.41 -6.75
CA THR A 326 10.32 -9.74 -7.77
C THR A 326 10.18 -8.24 -7.59
N THR A 327 10.43 -7.70 -6.40
CA THR A 327 10.36 -6.26 -6.15
C THR A 327 11.70 -5.54 -6.38
N SER A 328 11.67 -4.21 -6.22
CA SER A 328 12.89 -3.42 -6.16
C SER A 328 13.77 -3.86 -4.98
N PRO A 329 15.10 -3.97 -5.17
CA PRO A 329 16.01 -4.30 -4.08
C PRO A 329 15.99 -3.30 -2.92
N LEU A 330 15.45 -2.10 -3.10
CA LEU A 330 15.33 -1.08 -2.04
C LEU A 330 14.00 -1.15 -1.29
N ASP A 331 13.04 -1.94 -1.76
CA ASP A 331 11.77 -2.17 -1.07
C ASP A 331 11.88 -3.39 -0.15
N ARG A 332 12.00 -3.12 1.16
CA ARG A 332 12.09 -4.15 2.19
C ARG A 332 10.76 -4.85 2.44
N GLY A 333 9.63 -4.17 2.28
CA GLY A 333 8.30 -4.69 2.62
C GLY A 333 8.13 -5.10 4.08
N PRO A 334 8.29 -4.20 5.07
CA PRO A 334 8.12 -4.56 6.47
C PRO A 334 6.68 -4.98 6.76
N THR A 335 6.53 -6.10 7.46
CA THR A 335 5.23 -6.68 7.81
C THR A 335 4.92 -6.55 9.29
N ARG A 336 5.77 -5.84 10.07
CA ARG A 336 5.52 -5.53 11.47
C ARG A 336 5.61 -4.02 11.73
N TYR A 337 4.60 -3.43 12.39
CA TYR A 337 4.52 -1.98 12.58
C TYR A 337 5.67 -1.39 13.41
N ASN A 338 6.07 -2.06 14.49
CA ASN A 338 6.90 -1.44 15.54
C ASN A 338 8.40 -1.75 15.44
N LYS A 339 8.80 -2.68 14.57
CA LYS A 339 10.20 -3.13 14.49
C LYS A 339 10.81 -3.10 13.09
N ASN A 340 10.03 -2.64 12.09
CA ASN A 340 10.45 -2.64 10.68
C ASN A 340 10.90 -4.03 10.18
N GLU A 341 10.44 -5.11 10.83
CA GLU A 341 10.76 -6.50 10.48
C GLU A 341 9.84 -6.97 9.34
N ARG A 342 10.33 -7.84 8.46
CA ARG A 342 9.51 -8.58 7.49
C ARG A 342 9.47 -10.04 7.88
N LEU A 343 8.37 -10.45 8.50
CA LEU A 343 8.18 -11.80 9.05
C LEU A 343 7.16 -12.62 8.25
N ASP A 344 6.29 -11.95 7.49
CA ASP A 344 5.20 -12.57 6.74
C ASP A 344 5.57 -12.73 5.27
N TYR A 345 5.41 -13.95 4.75
CA TYR A 345 5.91 -14.33 3.42
C TYR A 345 4.83 -14.95 2.54
N ILE A 346 4.95 -14.64 1.25
CA ILE A 346 4.37 -15.42 0.15
C ILE A 346 5.55 -16.02 -0.60
N LEU A 347 5.82 -17.31 -0.39
CA LEU A 347 6.87 -18.04 -1.11
C LEU A 347 6.25 -18.80 -2.28
N VAL A 348 6.93 -18.82 -3.43
CA VAL A 348 6.44 -19.52 -4.63
C VAL A 348 7.46 -20.53 -5.13
N SER A 349 7.00 -21.63 -5.71
CA SER A 349 7.88 -22.65 -6.29
C SER A 349 8.65 -22.14 -7.51
N ARG A 350 9.99 -22.30 -7.54
CA ARG A 350 10.86 -22.08 -8.72
C ARG A 350 10.74 -23.23 -9.73
N PRO A 351 10.63 -22.99 -11.04
CA PRO A 351 10.87 -24.01 -12.05
C PRO A 351 12.31 -24.54 -12.01
N ILE A 352 12.51 -25.83 -12.28
CA ILE A 352 13.84 -26.49 -12.27
C ILE A 352 14.76 -25.95 -13.40
N ALA A 353 14.19 -25.48 -14.51
CA ALA A 353 14.93 -24.91 -15.64
C ALA A 353 15.52 -23.50 -15.35
N ASP A 354 15.09 -22.82 -14.28
CA ASP A 354 15.51 -21.46 -13.92
C ASP A 354 16.72 -21.41 -12.96
N ALA A 355 17.19 -22.57 -12.47
CA ALA A 355 18.29 -22.61 -11.51
C ALA A 355 19.63 -22.13 -12.10
N ASP A 356 19.84 -22.31 -13.41
CA ASP A 356 21.01 -21.76 -14.12
C ASP A 356 20.84 -20.26 -14.47
N ALA A 357 19.59 -19.77 -14.58
CA ALA A 357 19.29 -18.36 -14.83
C ALA A 357 19.48 -17.47 -13.59
N GLY A 358 19.51 -18.04 -12.39
CA GLY A 358 19.73 -17.34 -11.13
C GLY A 358 21.10 -16.63 -11.01
N GLN A 359 22.09 -17.00 -11.83
CA GLN A 359 23.37 -16.26 -11.92
C GLN A 359 23.27 -15.01 -12.82
N SER A 360 22.25 -14.90 -13.67
CA SER A 360 22.07 -13.81 -14.65
C SER A 360 21.02 -12.77 -14.25
N MET A 361 20.58 -12.72 -12.99
CA MET A 361 19.73 -11.63 -12.48
C MET A 361 20.52 -10.54 -11.73
N ASN A 362 21.85 -10.67 -11.68
CA ASN A 362 22.76 -9.73 -11.01
C ASN A 362 23.42 -8.71 -11.96
N ASP A 363 23.06 -8.70 -13.24
CA ASP A 363 23.54 -7.70 -14.18
C ASP A 363 22.64 -6.46 -14.16
N ASN A 364 23.23 -5.34 -13.73
CA ASN A 364 22.66 -3.99 -13.75
C ASN A 364 22.14 -3.54 -15.14
N ASN A 365 22.31 -4.35 -16.18
CA ASN A 365 21.92 -4.05 -17.56
C ASN A 365 20.50 -4.50 -17.91
N GLY A 366 19.83 -5.37 -17.14
CA GLY A 366 18.41 -5.68 -17.35
C GLY A 366 18.10 -6.40 -18.68
N GLU A 367 19.12 -6.98 -19.32
CA GLU A 367 18.93 -7.91 -20.43
C GLU A 367 19.17 -9.32 -19.90
N ILE A 368 18.10 -10.02 -19.53
CA ILE A 368 18.19 -11.48 -19.38
C ILE A 368 18.41 -12.04 -20.80
N PRO A 369 19.51 -12.77 -21.08
CA PRO A 369 19.63 -13.49 -22.32
C PRO A 369 18.61 -14.64 -22.29
N LEU A 370 17.41 -14.43 -22.83
CA LEU A 370 16.41 -15.49 -23.06
C LEU A 370 16.81 -16.44 -24.22
N ALA A 371 18.10 -16.51 -24.56
CA ALA A 371 18.60 -17.36 -25.62
C ALA A 371 19.01 -18.73 -25.04
N GLY A 372 18.03 -19.60 -24.79
CA GLY A 372 18.29 -21.05 -24.67
C GLY A 372 17.58 -21.83 -23.55
N THR A 373 16.92 -21.17 -22.60
CA THR A 373 16.11 -21.84 -21.56
C THR A 373 14.63 -21.54 -21.74
N ASP A 374 13.77 -22.54 -21.52
CA ASP A 374 12.32 -22.32 -21.50
C ASP A 374 11.99 -21.26 -20.44
N PRO A 375 11.17 -20.23 -20.77
CA PRO A 375 10.88 -19.16 -19.84
C PRO A 375 10.20 -19.70 -18.57
N PRO A 376 10.36 -19.02 -17.42
CA PRO A 376 9.64 -19.37 -16.20
C PRO A 376 8.16 -19.54 -16.52
N VAL A 377 7.48 -20.57 -16.01
CA VAL A 377 6.05 -20.76 -16.35
C VAL A 377 5.12 -19.87 -15.51
N THR A 378 5.62 -19.32 -14.41
CA THR A 378 4.86 -18.52 -13.44
C THR A 378 5.63 -17.26 -13.06
N CYS A 379 4.91 -16.18 -12.79
CA CYS A 379 5.44 -14.91 -12.36
C CYS A 379 4.61 -14.39 -11.20
N VAL A 380 5.26 -14.06 -10.08
CA VAL A 380 4.67 -13.19 -9.07
C VAL A 380 4.79 -11.78 -9.63
N GLN A 381 3.66 -11.24 -10.05
CA GLN A 381 3.61 -10.02 -10.85
C GLN A 381 3.60 -8.76 -10.00
N HIS A 382 2.97 -8.81 -8.83
CA HIS A 382 2.96 -7.73 -7.85
C HIS A 382 2.81 -8.33 -6.46
N ILE A 383 3.55 -7.82 -5.49
CA ILE A 383 3.40 -8.12 -4.07
C ILE A 383 3.34 -6.80 -3.31
N TRP A 384 2.40 -6.67 -2.38
CA TRP A 384 2.14 -5.41 -1.68
C TRP A 384 1.53 -5.62 -0.29
N ILE A 385 1.52 -4.54 0.49
CA ILE A 385 0.73 -4.39 1.73
C ILE A 385 -0.64 -3.75 1.41
N PRO A 386 -1.77 -4.48 1.51
CA PRO A 386 -3.10 -3.91 1.30
C PRO A 386 -3.42 -2.83 2.33
N GLN A 387 -3.48 -1.57 1.88
CA GLN A 387 -3.70 -0.41 2.74
C GLN A 387 -5.05 -0.46 3.46
N GLU A 388 -6.07 -1.03 2.82
CA GLU A 388 -7.41 -1.16 3.39
C GLU A 388 -7.51 -2.13 4.59
N LEU A 389 -6.48 -2.96 4.80
CA LEU A 389 -6.40 -3.92 5.91
C LEU A 389 -5.36 -3.50 6.96
N GLU A 390 -4.67 -2.38 6.77
CA GLU A 390 -3.69 -1.89 7.74
C GLU A 390 -4.36 -1.44 9.05
N GLY A 391 -3.65 -1.61 10.17
CA GLY A 391 -4.11 -1.23 11.50
C GLY A 391 -4.96 -2.26 12.24
N LEU A 392 -5.39 -3.34 11.60
CA LEU A 392 -6.26 -4.36 12.20
C LEU A 392 -5.50 -5.47 12.96
N SER A 393 -4.18 -5.38 13.04
CA SER A 393 -3.30 -6.32 13.74
C SER A 393 -1.97 -5.63 14.09
N ASN A 394 -1.14 -6.27 14.91
CA ASN A 394 0.25 -5.87 15.12
C ASN A 394 1.17 -6.20 13.92
N HIS A 395 0.69 -7.02 12.98
CA HIS A 395 1.30 -7.28 11.68
C HIS A 395 0.62 -6.48 10.57
N ARG A 396 1.29 -6.38 9.42
CA ARG A 396 0.73 -5.87 8.17
C ARG A 396 0.33 -7.04 7.27
N PRO A 397 -0.80 -6.93 6.57
CA PRO A 397 -1.22 -7.94 5.61
C PRO A 397 -0.28 -7.96 4.40
N VAL A 398 -0.06 -9.12 3.79
CA VAL A 398 0.74 -9.27 2.57
C VAL A 398 -0.10 -9.94 1.49
N ALA A 399 -0.18 -9.31 0.32
CA ALA A 399 -0.90 -9.85 -0.82
C ALA A 399 -0.01 -9.95 -2.06
N ALA A 400 -0.31 -10.90 -2.94
CA ALA A 400 0.38 -11.03 -4.22
C ALA A 400 -0.55 -11.42 -5.36
N ASP A 401 -0.26 -10.89 -6.55
CA ASP A 401 -0.78 -11.35 -7.83
C ASP A 401 0.22 -12.33 -8.45
N ILE A 402 -0.23 -13.57 -8.68
CA ILE A 402 0.53 -14.67 -9.25
C ILE A 402 -0.12 -15.02 -10.58
N ASN A 403 0.64 -15.09 -11.67
CA ASN A 403 0.10 -15.38 -12.98
C ASN A 403 1.10 -16.18 -13.81
N LEU A 404 0.71 -16.55 -15.03
CA LEU A 404 1.62 -17.05 -16.04
C LEU A 404 2.64 -15.99 -16.40
N PHE A 405 3.85 -16.44 -16.66
CA PHE A 405 4.91 -15.57 -17.12
C PHE A 405 4.54 -14.91 -18.45
N ALA A 406 4.94 -13.65 -18.54
CA ALA A 406 4.94 -12.83 -19.73
C ALA A 406 6.13 -11.86 -19.63
N PRO A 407 6.63 -11.30 -20.74
CA PRO A 407 7.64 -10.26 -20.68
C PRO A 407 7.20 -9.12 -19.76
N GLN A 408 8.13 -8.66 -18.91
CA GLN A 408 7.91 -7.53 -17.99
C GLN A 408 6.87 -7.79 -16.90
N CYS A 409 6.61 -9.05 -16.56
CA CYS A 409 5.52 -9.40 -15.66
C CYS A 409 5.73 -8.93 -14.21
N ASN A 410 6.94 -8.55 -13.78
CA ASN A 410 7.23 -8.06 -12.43
C ASN A 410 8.24 -6.89 -12.44
N PRO A 411 8.39 -6.14 -11.32
CA PRO A 411 9.29 -4.98 -11.23
C PRO A 411 10.76 -5.26 -11.58
N ARG A 412 11.33 -6.42 -11.21
CA ARG A 412 12.71 -6.76 -11.59
C ARG A 412 12.89 -6.97 -13.08
N LEU A 413 11.84 -7.46 -13.75
CA LEU A 413 11.80 -7.67 -15.19
C LEU A 413 11.27 -6.46 -15.96
N ALA A 414 11.09 -5.32 -15.28
CA ALA A 414 10.50 -4.13 -15.88
C ALA A 414 11.31 -3.65 -17.09
N GLN A 415 10.62 -3.25 -18.16
CA GLN A 415 11.28 -2.65 -19.31
C GLN A 415 11.82 -1.28 -18.93
N LYS A 416 13.13 -1.09 -19.08
CA LYS A 416 13.74 0.23 -18.95
C LYS A 416 13.24 1.12 -20.08
N VAL A 417 12.65 2.26 -19.73
CA VAL A 417 12.23 3.27 -20.71
C VAL A 417 13.46 4.05 -21.14
N SER A 418 13.86 3.90 -22.40
CA SER A 418 15.09 4.49 -22.93
C SER A 418 14.92 5.97 -23.29
N GLY A 419 16.01 6.67 -23.60
CA GLY A 419 15.93 8.06 -24.07
C GLY A 419 15.11 8.23 -25.36
N ALA A 420 15.14 7.22 -26.25
CA ALA A 420 14.35 7.23 -27.49
C ALA A 420 12.84 7.11 -27.23
N ASP A 421 12.48 6.55 -26.07
CA ASP A 421 11.11 6.31 -25.64
C ASP A 421 10.47 7.51 -24.95
N LEU A 422 11.27 8.48 -24.48
CA LEU A 422 10.83 9.62 -23.64
C LEU A 422 10.39 10.85 -24.44
N GLY A 423 10.31 10.76 -25.76
CA GLY A 423 9.87 11.85 -26.64
C GLY A 423 10.79 13.08 -26.65
N THR A 424 10.46 14.05 -27.49
CA THR A 424 11.17 15.33 -27.65
C THR A 424 10.19 16.46 -27.99
N LEU A 425 10.61 17.70 -27.80
CA LEU A 425 9.82 18.87 -28.21
C LEU A 425 9.99 19.11 -29.72
N VAL A 426 8.91 19.01 -30.49
CA VAL A 426 8.90 19.21 -31.95
C VAL A 426 7.91 20.34 -32.28
N GLN A 427 8.41 21.45 -32.83
CA GLN A 427 7.59 22.62 -33.16
C GLN A 427 6.75 23.16 -31.98
N GLY A 428 7.31 23.10 -30.76
CA GLY A 428 6.63 23.52 -29.53
C GLY A 428 5.68 22.48 -28.95
N LEU A 429 5.58 21.29 -29.54
CA LEU A 429 4.68 20.22 -29.10
C LEU A 429 5.46 19.04 -28.52
N GLN A 430 5.07 18.59 -27.33
CA GLN A 430 5.64 17.44 -26.63
C GLN A 430 5.31 16.18 -27.42
N THR A 431 6.28 15.65 -28.16
CA THR A 431 6.07 14.59 -29.15
C THR A 431 6.77 13.31 -28.73
N THR A 432 6.08 12.17 -28.72
CA THR A 432 6.62 10.89 -28.26
C THR A 432 6.11 9.72 -29.10
N PRO A 433 6.89 8.63 -29.30
CA PRO A 433 6.38 7.44 -29.98
C PRO A 433 5.40 6.65 -29.12
N TRP A 434 4.40 6.05 -29.76
CA TRP A 434 3.63 4.95 -29.16
C TRP A 434 4.49 3.70 -29.08
N GLN A 435 4.52 3.09 -27.89
CA GLN A 435 5.10 1.77 -27.68
C GLN A 435 3.98 0.76 -27.58
N HIS A 436 4.04 -0.30 -28.39
CA HIS A 436 3.00 -1.31 -28.46
C HIS A 436 3.33 -2.51 -27.59
N HIS A 437 2.37 -2.91 -26.77
CA HIS A 437 2.51 -3.99 -25.80
C HIS A 437 1.27 -4.87 -25.77
N GLU A 438 1.32 -5.94 -24.97
CA GLU A 438 0.21 -6.90 -24.84
C GLU A 438 0.14 -7.45 -23.42
N LEU A 439 -1.03 -7.29 -22.79
CA LEU A 439 -1.38 -8.07 -21.59
C LEU A 439 -1.79 -9.48 -22.08
N LYS A 440 -0.81 -10.37 -22.16
CA LYS A 440 -0.91 -11.68 -22.82
C LYS A 440 -1.93 -12.61 -22.18
N HIS A 441 -2.02 -12.58 -20.85
CA HIS A 441 -2.87 -13.46 -20.05
C HIS A 441 -3.92 -12.67 -19.29
N ARG A 442 -5.05 -13.31 -18.96
CA ARG A 442 -6.09 -12.64 -18.17
C ARG A 442 -5.55 -12.26 -16.80
N GLY A 443 -5.71 -10.99 -16.42
CA GLY A 443 -5.22 -10.44 -15.16
C GLY A 443 -3.70 -10.25 -15.13
N SER A 444 -3.03 -10.32 -16.28
CA SER A 444 -1.62 -9.99 -16.38
C SER A 444 -1.39 -8.48 -16.25
N MET A 445 -0.16 -8.14 -15.87
CA MET A 445 0.34 -6.78 -15.82
C MET A 445 1.73 -6.72 -16.46
N GLN A 446 2.14 -5.52 -16.85
CA GLN A 446 3.48 -5.25 -17.34
C GLN A 446 4.09 -4.07 -16.61
N TRP A 447 5.40 -4.16 -16.38
CA TRP A 447 6.16 -3.18 -15.62
C TRP A 447 7.16 -2.44 -16.49
N PHE A 448 7.26 -1.14 -16.27
CA PHE A 448 8.24 -0.26 -16.90
C PHE A 448 9.05 0.46 -15.83
N ARG A 449 10.29 0.80 -16.13
CA ARG A 449 11.21 1.46 -15.21
C ARG A 449 11.70 2.79 -15.78
N LEU A 450 11.39 3.87 -15.09
CA LEU A 450 11.86 5.22 -15.39
C LEU A 450 13.13 5.49 -14.55
N GLU A 451 14.28 5.59 -15.19
CA GLU A 451 15.57 5.71 -14.48
C GLU A 451 15.76 7.09 -13.84
N ALA A 452 15.46 8.15 -14.59
CA ALA A 452 15.81 9.50 -14.19
C ALA A 452 14.67 10.17 -13.39
N PRO A 453 14.99 11.03 -12.41
CA PRO A 453 14.00 11.92 -11.83
C PRO A 453 13.54 12.98 -12.84
N GLY A 454 12.43 13.65 -12.53
CA GLY A 454 11.94 14.79 -13.28
C GLY A 454 10.43 14.80 -13.44
N THR A 455 9.95 15.57 -14.39
CA THR A 455 8.52 15.68 -14.70
C THR A 455 8.19 14.81 -15.90
N TYR A 456 7.15 13.99 -15.79
CA TYR A 456 6.75 13.03 -16.82
C TYR A 456 5.27 13.19 -17.18
N ALA A 457 4.92 12.92 -18.43
CA ALA A 457 3.55 12.69 -18.86
C ALA A 457 3.44 11.28 -19.43
N ILE A 458 2.42 10.54 -19.01
CA ILE A 458 2.19 9.15 -19.43
C ILE A 458 0.78 9.03 -19.98
N ALA A 459 0.64 8.42 -21.14
CA ALA A 459 -0.64 8.11 -21.76
C ALA A 459 -0.70 6.63 -22.09
N ILE A 460 -1.88 6.02 -21.91
CA ILE A 460 -2.16 4.63 -22.27
C ILE A 460 -3.43 4.57 -23.10
N THR A 461 -3.51 3.61 -24.02
CA THR A 461 -4.71 3.36 -24.82
C THR A 461 -4.76 1.91 -25.28
N GLY A 462 -5.97 1.39 -25.45
CA GLY A 462 -6.18 0.14 -26.16
C GLY A 462 -5.90 0.31 -27.65
N ILE A 463 -5.55 -0.79 -28.33
CA ILE A 463 -5.46 -0.79 -29.81
C ILE A 463 -6.86 -0.71 -30.44
N ASN A 464 -7.90 -1.11 -29.73
CA ASN A 464 -9.27 -0.71 -30.03
C ASN A 464 -9.71 0.36 -29.03
N ALA A 465 -10.41 1.40 -29.50
CA ALA A 465 -10.84 2.51 -28.64
C ALA A 465 -11.73 2.04 -27.47
N ALA A 466 -12.49 0.96 -27.67
CA ALA A 466 -13.33 0.34 -26.66
C ALA A 466 -12.54 -0.31 -25.51
N ASP A 467 -11.27 -0.66 -25.73
CA ASP A 467 -10.40 -1.27 -24.71
C ASP A 467 -9.76 -0.22 -23.79
N THR A 468 -9.66 1.05 -24.21
CA THR A 468 -9.00 2.12 -23.43
C THR A 468 -9.58 2.31 -22.02
N PRO A 469 -10.91 2.32 -21.80
CA PRO A 469 -11.48 2.45 -20.45
C PRO A 469 -11.17 1.26 -19.52
N LEU A 470 -10.72 0.12 -20.08
CA LEU A 470 -10.39 -1.08 -19.33
C LEU A 470 -8.96 -1.04 -18.79
N LEU A 471 -8.09 -0.25 -19.40
CA LEU A 471 -6.67 -0.15 -19.04
C LEU A 471 -6.44 0.92 -17.98
N ASP A 472 -5.48 0.65 -17.11
CA ASP A 472 -5.02 1.60 -16.11
C ASP A 472 -3.52 1.42 -15.84
N TYR A 473 -2.94 2.39 -15.15
CA TYR A 473 -1.58 2.25 -14.63
C TYR A 473 -1.38 2.98 -13.31
N GLU A 474 -0.38 2.51 -12.60
CA GLU A 474 0.06 3.07 -11.32
C GLU A 474 1.58 3.29 -11.36
N ILE A 475 2.07 4.31 -10.64
CA ILE A 475 3.50 4.59 -10.52
C ILE A 475 3.93 4.34 -9.09
N TYR A 476 5.09 3.75 -8.88
CA TYR A 476 5.64 3.40 -7.57
C TYR A 476 7.06 3.97 -7.43
N SER A 477 7.44 4.30 -6.20
CA SER A 477 8.82 4.61 -5.87
C SER A 477 9.65 3.33 -5.81
N ARG A 478 10.98 3.46 -5.89
CA ARG A 478 11.91 2.32 -5.78
C ARG A 478 11.93 1.64 -4.42
N ASP A 479 11.48 2.32 -3.36
CA ASP A 479 11.58 1.86 -1.97
C ASP A 479 10.23 1.44 -1.37
N ASN A 480 9.13 1.66 -2.10
CA ASN A 480 7.80 1.21 -1.71
C ASN A 480 6.95 0.91 -2.96
N LEU A 481 6.84 -0.37 -3.31
CA LEU A 481 5.98 -0.86 -4.38
C LEU A 481 4.60 -1.32 -3.86
N SER A 482 4.29 -1.03 -2.60
CA SER A 482 2.97 -1.34 -2.02
C SER A 482 1.96 -0.22 -2.20
N VAL A 483 2.42 1.03 -2.22
CA VAL A 483 1.56 2.21 -2.30
C VAL A 483 1.91 3.00 -3.56
N PRO A 484 0.97 3.16 -4.51
CA PRO A 484 1.24 3.94 -5.70
C PRO A 484 1.38 5.43 -5.33
N LEU A 485 2.27 6.12 -6.05
CA LEU A 485 2.42 7.56 -6.02
C LEU A 485 1.15 8.21 -6.54
N ALA A 486 0.53 9.02 -5.69
CA ALA A 486 -0.69 9.76 -5.97
C ALA A 486 -0.61 11.16 -5.33
N GLY A 487 -1.74 11.88 -5.27
CA GLY A 487 -1.82 13.16 -4.58
C GLY A 487 -0.85 14.20 -5.15
N ALA A 488 0.07 14.71 -4.34
CA ALA A 488 1.02 15.75 -4.74
C ALA A 488 1.92 15.36 -5.94
N TYR A 489 2.25 14.07 -6.10
CA TYR A 489 3.07 13.59 -7.22
C TYR A 489 2.29 13.53 -8.54
N GLN A 490 0.97 13.38 -8.47
CA GLN A 490 0.08 13.31 -9.63
C GLN A 490 -0.52 14.69 -9.91
N LEU A 491 -0.18 15.26 -11.05
CA LEU A 491 -0.65 16.59 -11.44
C LEU A 491 -1.95 16.49 -12.24
N GLU A 492 -2.32 17.55 -12.94
CA GLU A 492 -3.42 17.52 -13.91
C GLU A 492 -3.03 16.75 -15.18
N LYS A 493 -4.04 16.42 -15.98
CA LYS A 493 -3.82 15.92 -17.34
C LYS A 493 -3.26 17.02 -18.24
N THR A 494 -2.35 16.63 -19.11
CA THR A 494 -1.79 17.46 -20.19
C THR A 494 -2.07 16.80 -21.53
N LYS A 495 -1.92 17.55 -22.62
CA LYS A 495 -1.91 16.97 -23.97
C LYS A 495 -0.48 16.71 -24.41
N ILE A 496 -0.24 15.57 -25.05
CA ILE A 496 1.01 15.26 -25.75
C ILE A 496 0.68 14.75 -27.16
N ALA A 497 1.60 14.92 -28.11
CA ALA A 497 1.52 14.33 -29.43
C ALA A 497 2.14 12.93 -29.42
N ALA A 498 1.32 11.89 -29.49
CA ALA A 498 1.80 10.52 -29.56
C ALA A 498 1.76 10.02 -31.02
N CYS A 499 2.90 9.55 -31.53
CA CYS A 499 3.11 9.20 -32.92
C CYS A 499 3.29 7.69 -33.11
N GLY A 500 2.63 7.11 -34.10
CA GLY A 500 2.74 5.68 -34.39
C GLY A 500 1.59 5.18 -35.25
N THR A 501 1.74 3.98 -35.79
CA THR A 501 0.69 3.34 -36.59
C THR A 501 -0.17 2.41 -35.73
N GLY A 502 -1.42 2.18 -36.12
CA GLY A 502 -2.26 1.15 -35.48
C GLY A 502 -2.76 1.47 -34.08
N VAL A 503 -2.80 2.75 -33.68
CA VAL A 503 -3.47 3.21 -32.47
C VAL A 503 -4.80 3.88 -32.89
N PRO A 504 -5.92 3.63 -32.19
CA PRO A 504 -7.18 4.29 -32.49
C PRO A 504 -7.07 5.72 -31.99
N VAL A 505 -6.86 6.66 -32.89
CA VAL A 505 -6.64 8.05 -32.54
C VAL A 505 -7.74 8.96 -33.10
N GLY A 506 -8.04 10.00 -32.33
CA GLY A 506 -8.92 11.12 -32.71
C GLY A 506 -8.24 12.04 -33.73
N ASP A 507 -8.27 13.35 -33.47
CA ASP A 507 -7.77 14.35 -34.41
C ASP A 507 -6.28 14.16 -34.72
N THR A 508 -5.99 13.79 -35.98
CA THR A 508 -4.62 13.64 -36.48
C THR A 508 -3.98 15.01 -36.69
N ILE A 509 -2.74 15.18 -36.24
CA ILE A 509 -1.96 16.40 -36.44
C ILE A 509 -0.82 16.14 -37.42
N ALA A 510 -0.62 17.08 -38.34
CA ALA A 510 0.49 17.05 -39.29
C ALA A 510 1.70 17.80 -38.69
N LEU A 511 2.73 17.06 -38.30
CA LEU A 511 4.02 17.64 -37.91
C LEU A 511 4.89 17.85 -39.16
N LYS A 512 5.52 19.02 -39.27
CA LYS A 512 6.34 19.36 -40.44
C LYS A 512 7.58 18.47 -40.48
N GLY A 513 7.72 17.66 -41.53
CA GLY A 513 8.82 16.71 -41.69
C GLY A 513 8.52 15.29 -41.21
N ALA A 514 7.32 15.04 -40.64
CA ALA A 514 6.85 13.68 -40.41
C ALA A 514 6.53 13.01 -41.77
N THR A 515 7.04 11.79 -41.99
CA THR A 515 6.65 10.99 -43.14
C THR A 515 5.17 10.60 -43.03
N SER A 516 4.52 10.22 -44.14
CA SER A 516 3.11 9.77 -44.15
C SER A 516 2.82 8.58 -43.22
N GLU A 517 3.86 7.89 -42.76
CA GLU A 517 3.83 6.75 -41.83
C GLU A 517 3.87 7.18 -40.35
N SER A 518 4.25 8.43 -40.05
CA SER A 518 4.34 8.99 -38.70
C SER A 518 3.11 9.84 -38.36
N ARG A 519 1.92 9.23 -38.37
CA ARG A 519 0.71 9.91 -37.90
C ARG A 519 0.83 10.15 -36.40
N CYS A 520 0.71 11.40 -36.01
CA CYS A 520 0.69 11.83 -34.61
C CYS A 520 -0.71 12.29 -34.24
N SER A 521 -1.06 12.13 -32.98
CA SER A 521 -2.36 12.58 -32.46
C SER A 521 -2.21 13.15 -31.08
N LEU A 522 -3.04 14.14 -30.77
CA LEU A 522 -3.09 14.72 -29.44
C LEU A 522 -3.85 13.80 -28.50
N VAL A 523 -3.18 13.34 -27.46
CA VAL A 523 -3.76 12.46 -26.44
C VAL A 523 -3.66 13.06 -25.06
N ASP A 524 -4.64 12.74 -24.22
CA ASP A 524 -4.58 13.06 -22.80
C ASP A 524 -3.55 12.16 -22.11
N ALA A 525 -2.59 12.80 -21.47
CA ALA A 525 -1.57 12.16 -20.66
C ALA A 525 -1.68 12.68 -19.23
N GLN A 526 -1.56 11.80 -18.26
CA GLN A 526 -1.51 12.19 -16.86
C GLN A 526 -0.07 12.58 -16.50
N LYS A 527 0.10 13.79 -15.97
CA LYS A 527 1.40 14.38 -15.63
C LYS A 527 1.80 14.02 -14.19
N PHE A 528 3.09 13.78 -13.96
CA PHE A 528 3.67 13.43 -12.67
C PHE A 528 4.97 14.17 -12.43
N VAL A 529 5.27 14.45 -11.16
CA VAL A 529 6.61 14.86 -10.71
C VAL A 529 7.23 13.72 -9.94
N LEU A 530 8.41 13.28 -10.38
CA LEU A 530 9.08 12.08 -9.91
C LEU A 530 10.48 12.46 -9.40
N PRO A 531 10.64 12.86 -8.12
CA PRO A 531 11.84 13.55 -7.67
C PRO A 531 13.08 12.66 -7.46
N ALA A 532 12.92 11.34 -7.30
CA ALA A 532 14.05 10.43 -7.04
C ALA A 532 13.91 9.11 -7.80
N GLY A 533 14.77 8.86 -8.79
CA GLY A 533 14.73 7.63 -9.59
C GLY A 533 15.47 6.42 -8.96
N PRO A 534 15.22 5.19 -9.46
CA PRO A 534 14.22 4.86 -10.47
C PRO A 534 12.78 4.86 -9.93
N HIS A 535 11.80 4.91 -10.83
CA HIS A 535 10.37 4.70 -10.55
C HIS A 535 9.84 3.55 -11.39
N TYR A 536 8.81 2.88 -10.90
CA TYR A 536 8.20 1.72 -11.56
C TYR A 536 6.77 2.05 -12.00
N VAL A 537 6.43 1.79 -13.25
CA VAL A 537 5.08 1.98 -13.79
C VAL A 537 4.47 0.61 -14.03
N ARG A 538 3.36 0.32 -13.36
CA ARG A 538 2.59 -0.93 -13.50
C ARG A 538 1.39 -0.68 -14.40
N VAL A 539 1.34 -1.29 -15.57
CA VAL A 539 0.18 -1.25 -16.47
C VAL A 539 -0.63 -2.53 -16.30
N PHE A 540 -1.95 -2.39 -16.16
CA PHE A 540 -2.87 -3.50 -15.93
C PHE A 540 -4.26 -3.20 -16.50
N SER A 541 -5.14 -4.21 -16.50
CA SER A 541 -6.56 -4.02 -16.79
C SER A 541 -7.39 -3.99 -15.51
N ARG A 542 -8.30 -3.02 -15.40
CA ARG A 542 -9.34 -2.94 -14.36
C ARG A 542 -10.26 -4.15 -14.39
N GLN A 543 -10.50 -4.70 -15.59
CA GLN A 543 -11.20 -5.97 -15.76
C GLN A 543 -10.17 -7.10 -15.89
N ARG A 544 -10.01 -7.89 -14.83
CA ARG A 544 -9.02 -8.98 -14.78
C ARG A 544 -9.28 -10.10 -15.80
N THR A 545 -10.42 -10.12 -16.47
CA THR A 545 -10.76 -11.08 -17.52
C THR A 545 -10.33 -10.62 -18.91
N TRP A 546 -9.97 -9.33 -19.04
CA TRP A 546 -9.44 -8.76 -20.27
C TRP A 546 -8.00 -9.22 -20.52
N ARG A 547 -7.70 -9.36 -21.81
CA ARG A 547 -6.36 -9.54 -22.36
C ARG A 547 -6.35 -8.88 -23.73
N GLY A 548 -5.22 -8.36 -24.16
CA GLY A 548 -5.15 -7.71 -25.46
C GLY A 548 -3.96 -6.78 -25.60
N ARG A 549 -3.86 -6.22 -26.80
CA ARG A 549 -2.82 -5.27 -27.16
C ARG A 549 -3.21 -3.87 -26.71
N TYR A 550 -2.22 -3.13 -26.23
CA TYR A 550 -2.34 -1.73 -25.86
C TYR A 550 -1.13 -0.94 -26.36
N ALA A 551 -1.21 0.38 -26.27
CA ALA A 551 -0.10 1.27 -26.50
C ALA A 551 0.11 2.18 -25.28
N ILE A 552 1.37 2.48 -24.97
CA ILE A 552 1.78 3.42 -23.93
C ILE A 552 2.75 4.44 -24.53
N ALA A 553 2.67 5.68 -24.06
CA ALA A 553 3.56 6.76 -24.46
C ALA A 553 4.10 7.43 -23.20
N PHE A 554 5.41 7.69 -23.20
CA PHE A 554 6.10 8.41 -22.12
C PHE A 554 6.69 9.69 -22.68
N TYR A 555 6.50 10.80 -21.98
CA TYR A 555 7.16 12.05 -22.30
C TYR A 555 7.86 12.59 -21.05
N ARG A 556 9.16 12.87 -21.13
CA ARG A 556 9.90 13.57 -20.08
C ARG A 556 10.07 15.03 -20.46
N PHE A 557 9.62 15.92 -19.59
CA PHE A 557 9.80 17.36 -19.77
C PHE A 557 11.27 17.71 -19.59
N ASN A 558 11.84 18.52 -20.49
CA ASN A 558 13.26 18.87 -20.48
C ASN A 558 13.53 20.22 -19.83
N CYS A 559 12.50 20.92 -19.35
CA CYS A 559 12.61 22.23 -18.73
C CYS A 559 13.20 23.30 -19.67
N THR A 560 13.16 23.12 -20.99
CA THR A 560 13.83 24.02 -21.96
C THR A 560 12.92 25.07 -22.58
N ALA A 561 11.64 25.08 -22.27
CA ALA A 561 10.69 26.08 -22.72
C ALA A 561 9.54 26.18 -21.72
N ARG A 562 8.77 27.27 -21.75
CA ARG A 562 7.58 27.43 -20.88
C ARG A 562 6.60 26.26 -21.01
N ASP A 563 6.29 25.86 -22.24
CA ASP A 563 5.35 24.77 -22.49
C ASP A 563 5.99 23.39 -22.19
N ASP A 564 7.32 23.31 -22.13
CA ASP A 564 8.11 22.13 -21.73
C ASP A 564 8.67 22.23 -20.30
N ALA A 565 8.05 23.06 -19.46
CA ALA A 565 8.55 23.30 -18.12
C ALA A 565 8.39 22.08 -17.21
N CYS A 566 9.38 21.91 -16.32
CA CYS A 566 9.36 20.92 -15.26
C CYS A 566 8.59 21.47 -14.05
N ASP A 567 7.66 20.69 -13.49
CA ASP A 567 6.91 21.12 -12.31
C ASP A 567 7.73 20.88 -11.05
N LEU A 568 7.74 21.83 -10.12
CA LEU A 568 8.42 21.69 -8.83
C LEU A 568 7.42 21.41 -7.71
N LEU A 569 7.68 20.39 -6.90
CA LEU A 569 6.95 20.13 -5.67
C LEU A 569 7.59 20.87 -4.49
N PRO A 570 6.79 21.29 -3.49
CA PRO A 570 7.33 21.92 -2.30
C PRO A 570 8.27 20.95 -1.57
N ASN A 571 9.42 21.46 -1.12
CA ASN A 571 10.45 20.69 -0.42
C ASN A 571 10.99 19.48 -1.21
N SER A 572 10.85 19.47 -2.55
CA SER A 572 11.39 18.41 -3.41
C SER A 572 12.16 19.04 -4.58
N PRO A 573 13.41 19.50 -4.33
CA PRO A 573 14.20 20.15 -5.37
C PRO A 573 14.47 19.19 -6.53
N GLN A 574 14.52 19.74 -7.74
CA GLN A 574 14.92 19.01 -8.93
C GLN A 574 16.29 19.46 -9.40
N GLU A 575 17.10 18.47 -9.76
CA GLU A 575 18.38 18.73 -10.41
C GLU A 575 18.18 19.00 -11.90
N PHE A 576 18.90 20.00 -12.40
CA PHE A 576 18.91 20.37 -13.81
C PHE A 576 20.33 20.71 -14.24
N ALA A 577 20.74 20.15 -15.38
CA ALA A 577 22.09 20.30 -15.92
C ALA A 577 22.10 21.22 -17.15
N PHE A 578 22.88 22.28 -17.08
CA PHE A 578 23.28 23.09 -18.23
C PHE A 578 24.42 22.38 -18.96
N LEU A 579 24.10 21.78 -20.11
CA LEU A 579 25.10 21.09 -20.93
C LEU A 579 26.16 22.06 -21.47
N SER A 580 27.39 21.56 -21.61
CA SER A 580 28.55 22.35 -22.03
C SER A 580 28.46 22.79 -23.49
N GLY A 581 28.84 24.04 -23.77
CA GLY A 581 29.13 24.55 -25.12
C GLY A 581 27.92 24.74 -26.04
N LYS A 582 26.68 24.64 -25.53
CA LYS A 582 25.47 24.93 -26.30
C LYS A 582 24.41 25.62 -25.43
N PRO A 583 23.82 26.74 -25.89
CA PRO A 583 22.69 27.34 -25.20
C PRO A 583 21.49 26.38 -25.22
N LEU A 584 20.68 26.40 -24.16
CA LEU A 584 19.49 25.54 -24.05
C LEU A 584 18.42 25.91 -25.09
N ASN A 585 18.23 27.20 -25.30
CA ASN A 585 17.24 27.82 -26.19
C ASN A 585 17.72 29.24 -26.53
N ALA A 586 16.89 30.04 -27.19
CA ALA A 586 17.23 31.42 -27.57
C ALA A 586 17.52 32.35 -26.36
N GLU A 587 16.98 32.02 -25.19
CA GLU A 587 17.17 32.75 -23.93
C GLU A 587 18.25 32.11 -23.03
N ASP A 588 18.82 30.97 -23.45
CA ASP A 588 19.67 30.08 -22.65
C ASP A 588 19.18 29.89 -21.20
N ALA A 589 17.87 29.66 -21.06
CA ALA A 589 17.20 29.60 -19.77
C ALA A 589 16.42 28.30 -19.56
N ALA A 590 16.45 27.78 -18.33
CA ALA A 590 15.60 26.68 -17.90
C ALA A 590 14.28 27.19 -17.33
N TRP A 591 13.21 26.43 -17.52
CA TRP A 591 11.84 26.79 -17.15
C TRP A 591 11.26 25.77 -16.18
N PHE A 592 10.83 26.26 -15.02
CA PHE A 592 10.19 25.47 -13.99
C PHE A 592 8.82 26.05 -13.65
N ARG A 593 7.81 25.19 -13.55
CA ARG A 593 6.45 25.59 -13.16
C ARG A 593 6.26 25.36 -11.67
N VAL A 594 5.80 26.38 -10.95
CA VAL A 594 5.39 26.26 -9.55
C VAL A 594 3.89 26.44 -9.45
N ARG A 595 3.29 25.62 -8.60
CA ARG A 595 1.86 25.66 -8.32
C ARG A 595 1.60 25.64 -6.85
N ILE A 596 0.78 26.58 -6.46
CA ILE A 596 0.36 26.76 -5.08
C ILE A 596 -1.12 26.40 -5.10
N ARG A 597 -1.43 25.17 -4.70
CA ARG A 597 -2.79 24.63 -4.75
C ARG A 597 -3.50 24.83 -3.42
N ASP A 598 -2.80 24.54 -2.34
CA ASP A 598 -3.34 24.53 -0.99
C ASP A 598 -3.17 25.90 -0.30
N GLN A 599 -4.09 26.20 0.61
CA GLN A 599 -4.01 27.32 1.55
C GLN A 599 -4.08 26.79 2.99
N ALA A 600 -3.72 27.64 3.94
CA ALA A 600 -4.11 27.43 5.31
C ALA A 600 -5.64 27.59 5.44
N ASP A 601 -6.28 26.73 6.22
CA ASP A 601 -7.72 26.84 6.50
C ASP A 601 -8.05 28.09 7.32
N SER A 602 -7.05 28.65 7.99
CA SER A 602 -7.14 29.98 8.60
C SER A 602 -7.25 31.11 7.57
N GLY A 603 -7.04 30.86 6.28
CA GLY A 603 -6.97 31.87 5.23
C GLY A 603 -5.74 32.78 5.31
N LYS A 604 -4.84 32.58 6.30
CA LYS A 604 -3.58 33.32 6.41
C LYS A 604 -2.71 33.06 5.19
N ALA A 605 -1.96 34.09 4.77
CA ALA A 605 -1.02 33.98 3.65
C ALA A 605 0.21 33.15 4.04
N GLN A 606 0.53 32.14 3.24
CA GLN A 606 1.72 31.32 3.38
C GLN A 606 2.97 32.06 2.87
N SER A 607 4.10 31.81 3.52
CA SER A 607 5.42 32.29 3.16
C SER A 607 6.10 31.30 2.21
N LEU A 608 6.70 31.81 1.15
CA LEU A 608 7.36 31.01 0.13
C LEU A 608 8.85 31.33 0.11
N LYS A 609 9.68 30.28 0.00
CA LYS A 609 11.13 30.40 -0.19
C LYS A 609 11.55 29.64 -1.43
N PHE A 610 12.00 30.34 -2.46
CA PHE A 610 12.54 29.76 -3.69
C PHE A 610 14.06 29.73 -3.61
N PHE A 611 14.66 28.69 -4.18
CA PHE A 611 16.11 28.56 -4.17
C PHE A 611 16.65 27.89 -5.42
N SER A 612 17.90 28.24 -5.74
CA SER A 612 18.77 27.52 -6.66
C SER A 612 20.12 27.31 -6.00
N ARG A 613 20.65 26.08 -6.04
CA ARG A 613 21.93 25.70 -5.43
C ARG A 613 22.82 24.98 -6.45
N SER A 614 24.11 25.30 -6.50
CA SER A 614 25.04 24.50 -7.32
C SER A 614 25.23 23.11 -6.69
N VAL A 615 25.03 22.07 -7.50
CA VAL A 615 25.26 20.66 -7.12
C VAL A 615 26.62 20.21 -7.61
N SER A 616 26.99 20.59 -8.83
CA SER A 616 28.27 20.27 -9.45
C SER A 616 28.70 21.32 -10.48
N GLY A 617 30.01 21.41 -10.71
CA GLY A 617 30.63 22.45 -11.54
C GLY A 617 31.06 23.68 -10.72
N ALA A 618 31.55 24.71 -11.42
CA ALA A 618 31.96 25.95 -10.76
C ALA A 618 30.76 26.62 -10.07
N ILE A 619 30.97 27.14 -8.86
CA ILE A 619 29.94 27.89 -8.15
C ILE A 619 29.67 29.17 -8.94
N ALA A 620 28.43 29.31 -9.40
CA ALA A 620 27.96 30.47 -10.11
C ALA A 620 26.53 30.77 -9.66
N THR A 621 26.18 32.05 -9.54
CA THR A 621 24.87 32.50 -9.05
C THR A 621 23.96 32.70 -10.26
N PRO A 622 22.97 31.82 -10.51
CA PRO A 622 22.06 32.01 -11.63
C PRO A 622 21.09 33.15 -11.36
N THR A 623 20.67 33.83 -12.43
CA THR A 623 19.57 34.79 -12.36
C THR A 623 18.26 34.03 -12.40
N ILE A 624 17.37 34.30 -11.44
CA ILE A 624 16.02 33.74 -11.41
C ILE A 624 15.02 34.86 -11.69
N ALA A 625 14.24 34.70 -12.76
CA ALA A 625 13.08 35.53 -13.04
C ALA A 625 11.80 34.77 -12.69
N PHE A 626 10.85 35.48 -12.07
CA PHE A 626 9.53 34.95 -11.74
C PHE A 626 8.52 35.59 -12.67
N VAL A 627 7.85 34.78 -13.50
CA VAL A 627 6.90 35.25 -14.49
C VAL A 627 5.56 34.54 -14.34
N GLN A 628 4.48 35.24 -14.64
CA GLN A 628 3.12 34.69 -14.62
C GLN A 628 2.95 33.60 -15.70
N ASP A 629 1.74 33.04 -15.79
CA ASP A 629 1.41 31.98 -16.76
C ASP A 629 1.60 32.38 -18.22
N ASP A 630 1.52 33.69 -18.52
CA ASP A 630 1.84 34.23 -19.85
C ASP A 630 3.33 34.11 -20.22
N GLY A 631 4.20 33.82 -19.27
CA GLY A 631 5.65 33.68 -19.45
C GLY A 631 6.40 35.01 -19.61
N ALA A 632 5.74 36.15 -19.45
CA ALA A 632 6.32 37.47 -19.72
C ALA A 632 6.09 38.47 -18.59
N THR A 633 4.90 38.46 -17.98
CA THR A 633 4.56 39.41 -16.92
C THR A 633 5.28 39.02 -15.62
N PRO A 634 6.07 39.91 -14.99
CA PRO A 634 6.72 39.59 -13.72
C PRO A 634 5.72 39.24 -12.62
N LEU A 635 6.06 38.26 -11.78
CA LEU A 635 5.28 37.91 -10.60
C LEU A 635 5.50 38.94 -9.50
N THR A 636 4.40 39.37 -8.88
CA THR A 636 4.40 40.20 -7.67
C THR A 636 3.83 39.43 -6.48
N ASP A 637 4.20 39.82 -5.26
CA ASP A 637 3.62 39.34 -4.02
C ASP A 637 2.19 39.87 -3.79
N LEU A 638 1.59 39.51 -2.65
CA LEU A 638 0.25 39.96 -2.25
C LEU A 638 0.09 41.48 -2.11
N GLY A 639 1.18 42.24 -2.01
CA GLY A 639 1.19 43.70 -1.97
C GLY A 639 1.37 44.35 -3.35
N GLY A 640 1.52 43.56 -4.42
CA GLY A 640 1.88 44.06 -5.75
C GLY A 640 3.37 44.45 -5.86
N HIS A 641 4.20 44.01 -4.91
CA HIS A 641 5.64 44.25 -4.94
C HIS A 641 6.38 43.09 -5.60
N PRO A 642 7.55 43.31 -6.22
CA PRO A 642 8.41 42.21 -6.66
C PRO A 642 8.78 41.31 -5.48
N LEU A 643 8.97 40.02 -5.74
CA LEU A 643 9.51 39.09 -4.74
C LEU A 643 10.86 39.58 -4.18
N THR A 644 11.09 39.38 -2.89
CA THR A 644 12.30 39.87 -2.21
C THR A 644 13.48 38.93 -2.48
N GLY A 645 14.54 39.44 -3.11
CA GLY A 645 15.78 38.73 -3.46
C GLY A 645 16.48 39.39 -4.66
N PRO A 646 17.60 38.85 -5.16
CA PRO A 646 18.30 37.66 -4.66
C PRO A 646 19.03 37.93 -3.35
N LEU A 647 18.88 37.03 -2.37
CA LEU A 647 19.84 36.91 -1.28
C LEU A 647 20.87 35.85 -1.70
N ALA A 648 22.09 36.31 -2.00
CA ALA A 648 23.20 35.42 -2.32
C ALA A 648 23.62 34.64 -1.07
N GLN A 649 23.74 33.32 -1.23
CA GLN A 649 24.35 32.42 -0.25
C GLN A 649 25.60 31.79 -0.88
N ASP A 650 26.52 31.27 -0.06
CA ASP A 650 27.83 30.75 -0.48
C ASP A 650 27.77 29.71 -1.62
N ASN A 651 26.61 29.09 -1.87
CA ASN A 651 26.40 28.13 -2.95
C ASN A 651 25.05 28.28 -3.69
N GLY A 652 24.42 29.45 -3.67
CA GLY A 652 23.10 29.59 -4.28
C GLY A 652 22.41 30.96 -4.16
N THR A 653 21.16 30.98 -4.59
CA THR A 653 20.30 32.17 -4.58
C THR A 653 18.99 31.84 -3.91
N THR A 654 18.50 32.74 -3.06
CA THR A 654 17.18 32.61 -2.44
C THR A 654 16.29 33.82 -2.70
N TYR A 655 14.99 33.58 -2.83
CA TYR A 655 13.94 34.59 -2.94
C TYR A 655 12.80 34.26 -1.99
N ASN A 656 12.17 35.30 -1.44
CA ASN A 656 11.06 35.17 -0.51
C ASN A 656 9.79 35.81 -1.10
N GLY A 657 8.64 35.19 -0.84
CA GLY A 657 7.33 35.67 -1.25
C GLY A 657 6.25 35.35 -0.24
N ARG A 658 5.05 35.92 -0.44
CA ARG A 658 3.84 35.57 0.29
C ARG A 658 2.68 35.41 -0.68
N THR A 659 1.80 34.45 -0.43
CA THR A 659 0.61 34.19 -1.24
C THR A 659 -0.52 33.57 -0.41
N HIS A 660 -1.75 33.58 -0.92
CA HIS A 660 -2.87 32.87 -0.30
C HIS A 660 -3.04 31.45 -0.89
N HIS A 661 -3.29 31.30 -2.19
CA HIS A 661 -3.38 30.01 -2.92
C HIS A 661 -3.69 30.22 -4.41
N ASN A 662 -3.85 29.10 -5.14
CA ASN A 662 -4.30 28.97 -6.52
C ASN A 662 -3.55 29.84 -7.54
N GLN A 663 -2.24 29.90 -7.36
CA GLN A 663 -1.35 30.59 -8.29
C GLN A 663 -0.50 29.57 -9.02
N THR A 664 -0.44 29.72 -10.35
CA THR A 664 0.54 29.06 -11.21
C THR A 664 1.42 30.13 -11.82
N PHE A 665 2.72 29.92 -11.76
CA PHE A 665 3.73 30.81 -12.33
C PHE A 665 4.98 29.99 -12.68
N TYR A 666 5.92 30.66 -13.34
CA TYR A 666 7.16 30.04 -13.80
C TYR A 666 8.38 30.71 -13.19
N LEU A 667 9.35 29.88 -12.83
CA LEU A 667 10.71 30.27 -12.56
C LEU A 667 11.50 30.07 -13.84
N ARG A 668 12.05 31.16 -14.38
CA ARG A 668 12.99 31.14 -15.49
C ARG A 668 14.39 31.35 -14.93
N ILE A 669 15.25 30.36 -15.12
CA ILE A 669 16.62 30.34 -14.59
C ILE A 669 17.59 30.46 -15.74
N GLU A 670 18.24 31.62 -15.84
CA GLU A 670 19.20 31.93 -16.90
C GLU A 670 20.56 31.30 -16.55
N ARG A 671 21.27 30.81 -17.58
CA ARG A 671 22.62 30.28 -17.38
C ARG A 671 23.51 31.37 -16.76
N PRO A 672 24.17 31.11 -15.63
CA PRO A 672 24.95 32.14 -14.94
C PRO A 672 26.16 32.62 -15.73
N VAL A 673 26.78 31.73 -16.55
CA VAL A 673 27.91 32.06 -17.43
C VAL A 673 27.83 31.24 -18.71
N ALA A 674 27.93 31.88 -19.87
CA ALA A 674 27.79 31.25 -21.20
C ALA A 674 28.71 30.03 -21.42
N ASP A 675 29.94 30.08 -20.90
CA ASP A 675 30.97 29.05 -21.11
C ASP A 675 31.12 28.07 -19.93
N LEU A 676 30.21 28.08 -18.94
CA LEU A 676 30.34 27.19 -17.79
C LEU A 676 30.22 25.72 -18.23
N GLN A 677 31.27 24.93 -18.00
CA GLN A 677 31.30 23.52 -18.36
C GLN A 677 30.52 22.68 -17.34
N GLY A 678 29.47 21.98 -17.79
CA GLY A 678 28.82 20.92 -17.02
C GLY A 678 28.30 21.36 -15.66
N HIS A 679 27.47 22.40 -15.65
CA HIS A 679 26.93 22.96 -14.41
C HIS A 679 25.58 22.34 -14.06
N THR A 680 25.45 21.80 -12.86
CA THR A 680 24.18 21.25 -12.37
C THR A 680 23.67 22.07 -11.20
N LEU A 681 22.40 22.48 -11.28
CA LEU A 681 21.69 23.19 -10.24
C LEU A 681 20.62 22.30 -9.61
N ALA A 682 20.43 22.40 -8.30
CA ALA A 682 19.23 21.98 -7.62
C ALA A 682 18.30 23.18 -7.49
N VAL A 683 17.11 23.09 -8.07
CA VAL A 683 16.09 24.14 -8.09
C VAL A 683 14.91 23.68 -7.28
N GLY A 684 14.42 24.50 -6.35
CA GLY A 684 13.30 24.11 -5.51
C GLY A 684 12.60 25.29 -4.86
N TRP A 685 11.52 24.97 -4.16
CA TRP A 685 10.78 25.92 -3.36
C TRP A 685 10.26 25.27 -2.08
N ARG A 686 9.97 26.10 -1.09
CA ARG A 686 9.44 25.71 0.22
C ARG A 686 8.27 26.60 0.58
N THR A 687 7.41 26.08 1.43
CA THR A 687 6.34 26.81 2.09
C THR A 687 6.32 26.46 3.57
N ASN A 688 5.83 27.37 4.40
CA ASN A 688 5.50 27.08 5.80
C ASN A 688 4.09 26.49 5.94
N LEU A 689 3.34 26.37 4.84
CA LEU A 689 2.09 25.62 4.83
C LEU A 689 2.37 24.16 5.12
N THR A 690 1.73 23.66 6.17
CA THR A 690 1.76 22.27 6.52
C THR A 690 0.36 21.69 6.48
N LEU A 691 0.27 20.45 5.99
CA LEU A 691 -0.99 19.74 5.83
C LEU A 691 -1.06 18.58 6.84
N LEU A 692 -2.18 18.46 7.54
CA LEU A 692 -2.52 17.35 8.43
C LEU A 692 -3.74 16.62 7.85
N GLY A 693 -3.67 15.29 7.71
CA GLY A 693 -4.81 14.48 7.24
C GLY A 693 -4.74 14.01 5.78
N GLY A 694 -5.65 13.10 5.45
CA GLY A 694 -6.00 12.54 4.15
C GLY A 694 -5.30 11.22 3.79
N SER A 695 -6.07 10.16 3.57
CA SER A 695 -5.60 8.88 2.98
C SER A 695 -4.91 9.02 1.61
N THR A 696 -5.02 10.18 0.96
CA THR A 696 -4.46 10.49 -0.38
C THR A 696 -3.23 11.40 -0.37
N VAL A 697 -2.79 11.96 0.77
CA VAL A 697 -1.79 13.05 0.81
C VAL A 697 -0.57 12.81 1.71
N GLY A 698 -0.40 11.65 2.34
CA GLY A 698 0.74 11.38 3.23
C GLY A 698 0.40 11.57 4.71
N PRO A 699 1.36 11.37 5.64
CA PRO A 699 1.05 10.67 6.88
C PRO A 699 0.57 11.61 8.00
N GLY A 700 -0.70 11.46 8.38
CA GLY A 700 -1.32 12.11 9.53
C GLY A 700 -2.75 11.63 9.79
N ILE A 701 -2.97 10.42 10.31
CA ILE A 701 -4.32 9.94 10.63
C ILE A 701 -4.55 10.10 12.14
N PRO A 702 -5.33 11.09 12.60
CA PRO A 702 -5.78 11.11 13.99
C PRO A 702 -6.66 9.89 14.26
N ILE A 703 -6.26 9.10 15.26
CA ILE A 703 -7.00 7.92 15.71
C ILE A 703 -7.30 8.08 17.18
N LEU A 704 -8.56 8.34 17.50
CA LEU A 704 -8.97 8.26 18.89
C LEU A 704 -9.09 6.79 19.29
N ILE A 705 -8.50 6.43 20.43
CA ILE A 705 -8.75 5.15 21.09
C ILE A 705 -9.22 5.50 22.49
N CYS A 706 -10.51 5.40 22.73
CA CYS A 706 -11.02 5.57 24.08
C CYS A 706 -10.63 4.36 24.94
N ARG A 707 -10.33 4.61 26.21
CA ARG A 707 -10.00 3.55 27.15
C ARG A 707 -10.73 3.82 28.44
N ASP A 708 -11.90 3.20 28.59
CA ASP A 708 -12.64 2.98 29.83
C ASP A 708 -12.78 4.24 30.71
N GLU A 709 -13.96 4.85 30.65
CA GLU A 709 -14.34 6.01 31.44
C GLU A 709 -14.68 5.68 32.91
N THR A 710 -14.44 4.44 33.38
CA THR A 710 -14.75 4.09 34.77
C THR A 710 -13.90 4.93 35.72
N ASN A 711 -14.50 6.03 36.18
CA ASN A 711 -14.31 6.57 37.50
C ASN A 711 -14.12 5.35 38.42
N GLU A 712 -12.97 5.25 39.09
CA GLU A 712 -12.50 4.04 39.81
C GLU A 712 -13.44 3.59 40.96
N THR A 713 -14.65 4.14 41.04
CA THR A 713 -15.59 4.00 42.13
C THR A 713 -16.73 3.03 41.87
N LEU A 714 -17.30 2.86 40.66
CA LEU A 714 -18.40 1.88 40.47
C LEU A 714 -18.54 1.45 39.00
N GLY A 715 -17.79 0.42 38.58
CA GLY A 715 -17.76 -0.09 37.18
C GLY A 715 -19.10 -0.58 36.61
N ASN A 716 -20.00 0.35 36.28
CA ASN A 716 -21.35 0.08 35.79
C ASN A 716 -21.89 1.18 34.84
N GLU A 717 -21.05 2.10 34.36
CA GLU A 717 -21.40 3.00 33.26
C GLU A 717 -21.34 2.23 31.93
N TYR A 718 -22.42 1.48 31.68
CA TYR A 718 -22.72 0.92 30.37
C TYR A 718 -23.27 2.05 29.49
N GLY A 719 -22.40 2.73 28.75
CA GLY A 719 -22.75 3.85 27.87
C GLY A 719 -21.88 3.90 26.62
N THR A 720 -22.43 4.48 25.56
CA THR A 720 -21.66 4.96 24.40
C THR A 720 -21.40 6.44 24.62
N ASP A 721 -20.16 6.88 24.54
CA ASP A 721 -19.78 8.26 24.81
C ASP A 721 -19.94 9.10 23.54
N GLU A 722 -20.54 10.27 23.69
CA GLU A 722 -20.79 11.19 22.60
C GLU A 722 -19.58 12.09 22.34
N ILE A 723 -18.57 11.50 21.71
CA ILE A 723 -17.30 12.19 21.50
C ILE A 723 -17.30 13.05 20.23
N SER A 724 -16.85 14.28 20.37
CA SER A 724 -16.49 15.16 19.26
C SER A 724 -15.03 15.59 19.33
N MET A 725 -14.42 15.84 18.19
CA MET A 725 -13.11 16.45 18.12
C MET A 725 -13.27 17.94 17.89
N GLU A 726 -12.53 18.76 18.62
CA GLU A 726 -12.39 20.17 18.31
C GLU A 726 -10.98 20.45 17.80
N VAL A 727 -10.92 21.23 16.72
CA VAL A 727 -9.68 21.62 16.06
C VAL A 727 -9.60 23.14 15.97
N ASN A 728 -8.49 23.72 16.39
CA ASN A 728 -8.21 25.14 16.25
C ASN A 728 -7.00 25.34 15.35
N VAL A 729 -7.21 26.00 14.20
CA VAL A 729 -6.21 26.21 13.16
C VAL A 729 -5.67 27.63 13.24
N ASP A 730 -4.36 27.79 13.43
CA ASP A 730 -3.65 29.06 13.51
C ASP A 730 -4.30 30.08 14.48
N GLY A 731 -4.93 29.60 15.55
CA GLY A 731 -5.57 30.41 16.57
C GLY A 731 -6.90 31.06 16.16
N GLN A 732 -7.55 30.58 15.09
CA GLN A 732 -8.83 31.15 14.60
C GLN A 732 -10.08 30.69 15.37
N GLY A 733 -9.90 29.84 16.37
CA GLY A 733 -10.98 29.32 17.20
C GLY A 733 -11.26 27.85 16.93
N TRP A 734 -11.98 27.23 17.86
CA TRP A 734 -12.29 25.80 17.84
C TRP A 734 -13.43 25.49 16.88
N ILE A 735 -13.19 24.55 15.96
CA ILE A 735 -14.17 23.99 15.04
C ILE A 735 -14.41 22.54 15.44
N ARG A 736 -15.68 22.17 15.57
CA ARG A 736 -16.09 20.80 15.91
C ARG A 736 -16.13 19.90 14.69
N SER A 737 -15.65 18.66 14.84
CA SER A 737 -15.71 17.57 13.88
C SER A 737 -16.31 16.32 14.55
N PRO A 738 -17.28 15.63 13.91
CA PRO A 738 -17.99 16.10 12.72
C PRO A 738 -18.84 17.32 13.05
N ALA A 739 -19.05 18.21 12.06
CA ALA A 739 -19.92 19.38 12.26
C ALA A 739 -21.38 19.00 12.61
N SER A 740 -21.79 17.76 12.33
CA SER A 740 -23.11 17.22 12.65
C SER A 740 -23.33 16.91 14.13
N GLY A 741 -22.30 17.03 14.98
CA GLY A 741 -22.42 16.77 16.41
C GLY A 741 -21.25 15.93 16.93
N TYR A 742 -21.53 14.69 17.29
CA TYR A 742 -20.60 13.75 17.88
C TYR A 742 -20.54 12.44 17.08
N VAL A 743 -19.58 11.60 17.43
CA VAL A 743 -19.48 10.21 17.02
C VAL A 743 -19.64 9.38 18.27
N GLU A 744 -20.61 8.46 18.26
CA GLU A 744 -20.77 7.49 19.35
C GLU A 744 -19.52 6.60 19.44
N PHE A 745 -18.98 6.52 20.64
CA PHE A 745 -17.78 5.78 21.00
C PHE A 745 -18.14 4.77 22.09
N ASP A 746 -17.93 3.49 21.86
CA ASP A 746 -18.03 2.52 22.94
C ASP A 746 -16.69 2.46 23.68
N CYS A 747 -16.52 3.27 24.71
CA CYS A 747 -15.28 3.33 25.48
C CYS A 747 -14.98 2.07 26.30
N ASN A 748 -15.95 1.16 26.40
CA ASN A 748 -15.75 -0.19 26.93
C ASN A 748 -15.15 -1.16 25.90
N ASP A 749 -15.14 -0.80 24.61
CA ASP A 749 -14.45 -1.52 23.53
C ASP A 749 -13.18 -0.77 23.09
N TRP A 750 -12.03 -1.25 23.54
CA TRP A 750 -10.74 -0.64 23.24
C TRP A 750 -10.29 -0.74 21.78
N ASP A 751 -10.97 -1.58 20.99
CA ASP A 751 -10.81 -1.68 19.55
C ASP A 751 -11.85 -0.83 18.78
N ASP A 752 -12.77 -0.12 19.47
CA ASP A 752 -13.71 0.86 18.88
C ASP A 752 -13.01 2.17 18.47
N SER A 753 -11.81 2.06 17.91
CA SER A 753 -11.07 3.22 17.43
C SER A 753 -11.81 3.91 16.29
N ARG A 754 -11.88 5.24 16.34
CA ARG A 754 -12.38 6.05 15.21
C ARG A 754 -11.22 6.70 14.51
N ILE A 755 -11.11 6.41 13.22
CA ILE A 755 -10.25 7.13 12.28
C ILE A 755 -10.98 8.42 11.90
N TRP A 756 -10.46 9.55 12.38
CA TRP A 756 -11.07 10.87 12.21
C TRP A 756 -10.79 11.51 10.84
N ASP A 757 -9.95 10.87 10.03
CA ASP A 757 -9.56 11.35 8.70
C ASP A 757 -10.78 11.59 7.77
N ARG A 758 -11.77 10.69 7.82
CA ARG A 758 -12.97 10.79 6.98
C ARG A 758 -13.87 11.97 7.36
N GLN A 759 -13.76 12.47 8.60
CA GLN A 759 -14.58 13.53 9.16
C GLN A 759 -13.87 14.89 9.10
N LEU A 760 -12.56 14.92 9.34
CA LEU A 760 -11.76 16.14 9.32
C LEU A 760 -11.35 16.57 7.91
N GLY A 761 -11.13 15.61 7.01
CA GLY A 761 -10.46 15.89 5.75
C GLY A 761 -9.00 16.31 5.95
N VAL A 762 -8.48 17.12 5.03
CA VAL A 762 -7.11 17.66 5.07
C VAL A 762 -7.17 19.05 5.68
N ILE A 763 -6.41 19.28 6.74
CA ILE A 763 -6.28 20.55 7.45
C ILE A 763 -4.98 21.24 7.06
N GLY A 764 -5.06 22.47 6.56
CA GLY A 764 -3.90 23.31 6.24
C GLY A 764 -3.62 24.35 7.31
N PHE A 765 -2.36 24.49 7.76
CA PHE A 765 -1.99 25.46 8.80
C PHE A 765 -0.55 25.99 8.66
N LEU A 766 -0.26 27.13 9.30
CA LEU A 766 1.01 27.87 9.17
C LEU A 766 1.75 28.12 10.48
N GLU A 767 1.04 28.13 11.60
CA GLU A 767 1.55 28.50 12.92
C GLU A 767 1.31 27.40 13.94
N SER A 768 0.11 26.82 13.97
CA SER A 768 -0.18 25.63 14.76
C SER A 768 -1.53 25.05 14.39
N VAL A 769 -1.71 23.76 14.66
CA VAL A 769 -3.03 23.16 14.81
C VAL A 769 -3.14 22.63 16.23
N GLN A 770 -4.21 22.98 16.91
CA GLN A 770 -4.53 22.48 18.24
C GLN A 770 -5.69 21.50 18.10
N ILE A 771 -5.59 20.34 18.76
CA ILE A 771 -6.59 19.30 18.69
C ILE A 771 -6.95 18.89 20.11
N ARG A 772 -8.25 18.88 20.42
CA ARG A 772 -8.77 18.35 21.68
C ARG A 772 -9.99 17.47 21.44
N ILE A 773 -10.23 16.59 22.37
CA ILE A 773 -11.41 15.72 22.41
C ILE A 773 -12.41 16.32 23.41
N VAL A 774 -13.69 16.30 23.04
CA VAL A 774 -14.81 16.83 23.83
C VAL A 774 -15.91 15.78 23.91
N GLU A 775 -16.22 15.37 25.13
CA GLU A 775 -17.36 14.54 25.52
C GLU A 775 -18.59 15.42 25.79
N GLN A 776 -19.80 14.90 25.55
CA GLN A 776 -21.01 15.75 25.44
C GLN A 776 -22.13 15.46 26.45
N ASP A 777 -22.03 14.42 27.26
CA ASP A 777 -23.14 13.92 28.06
C ASP A 777 -23.29 14.58 29.44
N ASP A 778 -22.27 15.23 30.02
CA ASP A 778 -22.45 15.88 31.33
C ASP A 778 -21.80 17.25 31.64
N TRP A 779 -21.26 18.03 30.69
CA TRP A 779 -20.85 19.45 30.87
C TRP A 779 -19.98 19.72 32.12
N GLY A 780 -19.27 18.71 32.62
CA GLY A 780 -18.26 18.86 33.67
C GLY A 780 -17.04 19.63 33.16
N ASP A 781 -16.24 20.18 34.07
CA ASP A 781 -14.94 20.77 33.71
C ASP A 781 -13.92 19.70 33.21
N ASN A 782 -14.28 18.41 33.25
CA ASN A 782 -13.44 17.24 32.98
C ASN A 782 -13.64 16.64 31.57
N ASP A 783 -14.66 17.07 30.83
CA ASP A 783 -15.14 16.45 29.59
C ASP A 783 -14.32 16.88 28.35
N THR A 784 -13.32 17.74 28.56
CA THR A 784 -12.50 18.30 27.48
C THR A 784 -11.03 18.03 27.73
N SER A 785 -10.40 17.32 26.79
CA SER A 785 -8.97 17.06 26.85
C SER A 785 -8.17 18.37 26.84
N PRO A 786 -6.99 18.43 27.48
CA PRO A 786 -6.00 19.45 27.17
C PRO A 786 -5.73 19.48 25.65
N PRO A 787 -5.56 20.66 25.06
CA PRO A 787 -5.31 20.78 23.64
C PRO A 787 -3.89 20.31 23.31
N VAL A 788 -3.78 19.35 22.39
CA VAL A 788 -2.50 18.97 21.79
C VAL A 788 -2.14 20.01 20.74
N VAL A 789 -1.03 20.72 20.94
CA VAL A 789 -0.53 21.72 19.99
C VAL A 789 0.51 21.08 19.07
N LEU A 790 0.27 21.15 17.77
CA LEU A 790 1.21 20.74 16.74
C LEU A 790 1.74 21.98 16.02
N ASP A 791 3.04 22.22 16.13
CA ASP A 791 3.70 23.35 15.48
C ASP A 791 4.24 22.98 14.10
N PRO A 792 4.13 23.86 13.10
CA PRO A 792 4.69 23.67 11.78
C PRO A 792 6.19 23.41 11.87
N TRP A 793 6.69 22.65 10.90
CA TRP A 793 8.11 22.40 10.79
C TRP A 793 8.87 23.68 10.40
N ASP A 794 10.06 23.86 10.98
CA ASP A 794 10.92 25.01 10.70
C ASP A 794 11.51 24.92 9.27
N MET A 795 11.16 25.90 8.43
CA MET A 795 11.62 25.99 7.04
C MET A 795 13.16 26.09 6.89
N ASP A 796 13.86 26.53 7.93
CA ASP A 796 15.30 26.83 7.88
C ASP A 796 16.20 25.69 8.39
N LEU A 797 15.66 24.69 9.10
CA LEU A 797 16.45 23.58 9.65
C LEU A 797 16.80 22.46 8.65
N ASP A 798 16.33 22.53 7.40
CA ASP A 798 16.47 21.45 6.42
C ASP A 798 17.25 21.88 5.16
N MET A 799 18.47 22.41 5.31
CA MET A 799 19.28 22.88 4.17
C MET A 799 19.90 21.75 3.33
N ASP A 800 19.97 20.52 3.86
CA ASP A 800 20.83 19.46 3.30
C ASP A 800 20.20 18.08 3.12
N GLN A 801 18.95 17.86 3.50
CA GLN A 801 18.30 16.60 3.16
C GLN A 801 17.52 16.79 1.86
N ILE A 802 17.93 16.11 0.79
CA ILE A 802 16.95 15.53 -0.14
C ILE A 802 16.02 14.81 0.79
N PRO A 803 14.83 15.32 1.07
CA PRO A 803 14.24 14.86 2.28
C PRO A 803 13.90 13.41 1.99
N ASP A 804 14.28 12.54 2.90
CA ASP A 804 13.69 11.23 3.07
C ASP A 804 12.20 11.41 3.49
N ASN A 805 11.52 12.47 3.02
CA ASN A 805 10.27 13.04 3.53
C ASN A 805 9.06 12.15 3.34
N TRP A 806 9.21 11.08 2.57
CA TRP A 806 8.19 10.06 2.40
C TRP A 806 8.73 8.65 2.64
N LYS A 807 9.95 8.52 3.23
CA LYS A 807 10.35 7.26 3.88
C LYS A 807 9.47 7.11 5.12
N ILE A 808 8.27 6.57 4.90
CA ILE A 808 7.48 5.95 5.96
C ILE A 808 8.28 4.71 6.41
N ARG A 809 9.36 4.91 7.18
CA ARG A 809 10.07 3.82 7.86
C ARG A 809 9.21 3.18 8.97
N GLY A 810 8.01 3.69 9.22
CA GLY A 810 6.99 3.05 10.03
C GLY A 810 5.64 3.72 9.82
N GLY A 811 4.64 2.95 9.36
CA GLY A 811 3.19 3.19 9.36
C GLY A 811 2.62 4.56 8.97
N PRO A 812 1.30 4.68 8.75
CA PRO A 812 0.66 5.99 8.81
C PRO A 812 0.95 6.61 10.18
N THR A 813 1.33 7.88 10.21
CA THR A 813 1.34 8.72 11.41
C THR A 813 0.02 8.56 12.16
N ARG A 814 0.08 8.36 13.49
CA ARG A 814 -1.11 8.27 14.35
C ARG A 814 -0.96 9.20 15.56
N LEU A 815 -2.01 9.99 15.81
CA LEU A 815 -2.25 10.65 17.10
C LEU A 815 -3.17 9.74 17.89
N ARG A 816 -2.81 9.34 19.12
CA ARG A 816 -3.61 8.47 19.99
C ARG A 816 -3.86 9.15 21.34
N TRP A 817 -5.12 9.38 21.67
CA TRP A 817 -5.55 9.76 23.03
C TRP A 817 -5.94 8.52 23.85
N GLU A 818 -5.94 8.65 25.17
CA GLU A 818 -6.31 7.64 26.18
C GLU A 818 -6.95 8.37 27.38
N TRP A 819 -8.08 7.88 27.88
CA TRP A 819 -8.69 8.42 29.11
C TRP A 819 -7.94 7.92 30.34
N LYS A 820 -7.62 8.81 31.28
CA LYS A 820 -6.98 8.45 32.54
C LYS A 820 -7.28 9.46 33.64
N GLY A 821 -7.92 9.01 34.71
CA GLY A 821 -8.13 9.84 35.90
C GLY A 821 -9.14 10.97 35.71
N GLY A 822 -10.12 10.79 34.82
CA GLY A 822 -11.17 11.78 34.56
C GLY A 822 -10.85 12.76 33.43
N GLU A 823 -9.79 12.53 32.64
CA GLU A 823 -9.44 13.38 31.50
C GLU A 823 -8.84 12.54 30.35
N TYR A 824 -9.02 12.99 29.10
CA TYR A 824 -8.34 12.43 27.93
C TYR A 824 -6.90 12.97 27.80
N HIS A 825 -5.91 12.09 27.67
CA HIS A 825 -4.50 12.43 27.49
C HIS A 825 -3.94 11.87 26.18
N LEU A 826 -3.00 12.58 25.56
CA LEU A 826 -2.26 12.06 24.39
C LEU A 826 -1.25 10.99 24.85
N ARG A 827 -1.38 9.75 24.35
CA ARG A 827 -0.52 8.61 24.74
C ARG A 827 0.55 8.27 23.72
N THR A 828 0.26 8.40 22.43
CA THR A 828 1.20 8.01 21.37
C THR A 828 1.15 8.98 20.21
N PHE A 829 2.34 9.42 19.83
CA PHE A 829 2.60 10.28 18.70
C PHE A 829 3.78 9.71 17.95
N ASN A 830 3.57 9.19 16.74
CA ASN A 830 4.65 8.67 15.90
C ASN A 830 4.77 9.51 14.64
N MET A 831 5.48 10.63 14.73
CA MET A 831 5.75 11.53 13.62
C MET A 831 7.20 11.98 13.65
N ASN A 832 7.92 11.72 12.56
CA ASN A 832 9.33 12.08 12.43
C ASN A 832 9.58 13.60 12.30
N ARG A 833 8.56 14.48 12.34
CA ARG A 833 8.65 15.85 11.77
C ARG A 833 7.88 16.98 12.49
N TRP A 834 7.56 16.86 13.77
CA TRP A 834 6.73 17.85 14.46
C TRP A 834 7.21 18.12 15.89
N ARG A 835 7.05 19.35 16.38
CA ARG A 835 7.29 19.72 17.77
C ARG A 835 5.94 19.75 18.50
N ILE A 836 5.90 19.16 19.68
CA ILE A 836 4.74 19.18 20.58
C ILE A 836 5.10 20.03 21.78
N HIS A 837 4.20 20.92 22.14
CA HIS A 837 4.16 21.56 23.44
C HIS A 837 2.96 20.97 24.19
N GLU A 838 3.22 20.25 25.27
CA GLU A 838 2.21 19.84 26.26
C GLU A 838 1.97 20.98 27.27
#